data_AF-A0A9Q1GHR2-F1
#
_entry.id   AF-A0A9Q1GHR2-F1
#
_cell.length_a   1.000
_cell.length_b   1.000
_cell.length_c   1.000
_cell.angle_alpha   90.00
_cell.angle_beta   90.00
_cell.angle_gamma   90.00
#
_symmetry.space_group_name_H-M   'P 1'
#
loop_
_entity.id
_entity.type
_entity.pdbx_description
1 polymer ?
#
loop_
_entity_poly.entity_id
_entity_poly.type
_entity_poly.pdbx_seq_one_letter_code
_entity_poly.pdbx_strand_id
1 'polypeptide(L)'
;MVQSKNLTLSFSSESSIEEELKRESTADVITIVISYLAMFAYISLTLGDTPRFSSFFISSKVLLGFSGVILVMLSVLGSGGFFSAVGVKSTLIIMEVIPFLVLAVGVDNMCILVHAVKRQSLELPLEGRISNALVEVGPSITLASLSEVLAFAVGTFIPMPAVRVFSMFAALAVLLDFLLQVTAFVALIVFDFLRTEDHRVDCFPCMKVTSRDSNNGISRGRPGLLARYMKEVHAPVLSLWGVKVLVVSAFVAFALASIHLMLESLQALCTRIEPGLEQQTVLPKDSYLQGYFKNISEFLRIGPPVYFVVKNYNYSSESRQTNQLCSINHCDSNSLVNEISIASQNSESTYIAKPAASWLDDFLVWISPEAFGCCRKFTNGSYCPPDDQCFLHSQLINDRPTTAQFRDKLPWFLNALPSADCAKGGHGAYTHSVDLQGFETGIIQASEFRTYHTPLNKQIDFVNALKAVREFTARVSRSLQMEIFPYSVFYMFFEQYLDIWRTALVNLAIAIGAVFIVCVVITWSIWSSLLILLVITMIVLDLLGVMALLKIQLNAVSVVNLIMSVGIAVEFCVHITHAFLISGGSRDQRMKEALGTMGASVFSGITLTKLVGVIVLAFSRSQVFVVYYFQMYLALVILGFLHGHIELVWATIKVHREAGSQTIYILTILKQG
;
A
#
# COMPACT_ATOMS: atom_id res chain seq x y z
N MET A 1 9.48 28.87 6.45
CA MET A 1 9.09 29.96 7.37
C MET A 1 9.98 31.16 7.05
N VAL A 2 9.43 32.30 6.65
CA VAL A 2 10.22 33.52 6.44
C VAL A 2 10.05 34.39 7.68
N GLN A 3 11.13 34.57 8.44
CA GLN A 3 11.14 35.44 9.61
C GLN A 3 11.59 36.84 9.17
N SER A 4 10.66 37.78 9.10
CA SER A 4 10.98 39.21 9.16
C SER A 4 11.00 39.64 10.62
N LYS A 5 11.76 40.69 10.96
CA LYS A 5 12.09 41.08 12.34
C LYS A 5 10.90 41.19 13.31
N ASN A 6 9.65 41.32 12.82
CA ASN A 6 8.42 41.33 13.64
C ASN A 6 7.25 40.47 13.10
N LEU A 7 7.43 39.67 12.05
CA LEU A 7 6.33 38.91 11.43
C LEU A 7 6.77 37.47 11.06
N THR A 8 5.97 36.49 11.50
CA THR A 8 6.09 35.08 11.10
C THR A 8 5.05 34.75 10.04
N LEU A 9 5.52 34.48 8.82
CA LEU A 9 4.65 34.15 7.69
C LEU A 9 4.68 32.65 7.38
N SER A 10 3.49 32.07 7.27
CA SER A 10 3.26 30.70 6.77
C SER A 10 2.37 30.79 5.53
N PHE A 11 2.77 30.12 4.45
CA PHE A 11 2.10 30.18 3.16
C PHE A 11 2.13 28.81 2.48
N SER A 12 1.22 28.62 1.54
CA SER A 12 1.17 27.48 0.63
C SER A 12 0.64 27.96 -0.72
N SER A 13 1.14 27.40 -1.82
CA SER A 13 0.44 27.39 -3.11
C SER A 13 -0.18 26.00 -3.31
N GLU A 14 -1.02 25.86 -4.34
CA GLU A 14 -1.56 24.56 -4.73
C GLU A 14 -0.45 23.61 -5.23
N SER A 15 0.56 24.15 -5.92
CA SER A 15 1.70 23.36 -6.42
C SER A 15 2.72 22.99 -5.35
N SER A 16 2.74 23.71 -4.21
CA SER A 16 3.71 23.50 -3.12
C SER A 16 3.82 22.05 -2.67
N ILE A 17 2.69 21.35 -2.56
CA ILE A 17 2.64 19.96 -2.09
C ILE A 17 3.32 19.04 -3.12
N GLU A 18 3.00 19.20 -4.40
CA GLU A 18 3.57 18.38 -5.48
C GLU A 18 5.08 18.60 -5.61
N GLU A 19 5.54 19.85 -5.53
CA GLU A 19 6.95 20.22 -5.66
C GLU A 19 7.79 19.68 -4.49
N GLU A 20 7.31 19.81 -3.25
CA GLU A 20 8.02 19.31 -2.06
C GLU A 20 8.08 17.77 -2.03
N LEU A 21 7.03 17.08 -2.51
CA LEU A 21 7.05 15.62 -2.65
C LEU A 21 8.08 15.17 -3.70
N LYS A 22 8.15 15.88 -4.84
CA LYS A 22 9.15 15.60 -5.88
C LYS A 22 10.58 15.84 -5.37
N ARG A 23 10.79 16.87 -4.54
CA ARG A 23 12.08 17.17 -3.90
C ARG A 23 12.54 16.01 -3.02
N GLU A 24 11.68 15.47 -2.16
CA GLU A 24 12.04 14.34 -1.28
C GLU A 24 12.45 13.10 -2.07
N SER A 25 11.65 12.72 -3.06
CA SER A 25 11.95 11.54 -3.87
C SER A 25 13.32 11.60 -4.52
N THR A 26 13.69 12.76 -5.09
CA THR A 26 15.03 12.91 -5.69
C THR A 26 16.16 12.79 -4.68
N ALA A 27 15.93 13.13 -3.41
CA ALA A 27 16.92 13.01 -2.35
C ALA A 27 17.15 11.55 -1.93
N ASP A 28 16.11 10.72 -1.97
CA ASP A 28 16.17 9.32 -1.55
C ASP A 28 16.89 8.39 -2.54
N VAL A 29 16.99 8.80 -3.82
CA VAL A 29 17.70 8.03 -4.87
C VAL A 29 19.12 7.66 -4.43
N ILE A 30 19.85 8.56 -3.76
CA ILE A 30 21.23 8.29 -3.30
C ILE A 30 21.25 7.18 -2.25
N THR A 31 20.34 7.21 -1.28
CA THR A 31 20.23 6.20 -0.24
C THR A 31 19.90 4.83 -0.83
N ILE A 32 19.02 4.81 -1.83
CA ILE A 32 18.65 3.59 -2.56
C ILE A 32 19.86 3.00 -3.30
N VAL A 33 20.65 3.83 -3.99
CA VAL A 33 21.89 3.38 -4.67
C VAL A 33 22.89 2.80 -3.67
N ILE A 34 23.06 3.42 -2.49
CA ILE A 34 23.92 2.89 -1.43
C ILE A 34 23.40 1.52 -0.95
N SER A 35 22.08 1.34 -0.83
CA SER A 35 21.49 0.06 -0.46
C SER A 35 21.81 -1.04 -1.48
N TYR A 36 21.71 -0.73 -2.78
CA TYR A 36 22.11 -1.65 -3.84
C TYR A 36 23.58 -2.04 -3.78
N LEU A 37 24.48 -1.08 -3.56
CA LEU A 37 25.92 -1.35 -3.42
C LEU A 37 26.21 -2.21 -2.18
N ALA A 38 25.53 -1.95 -1.06
CA ALA A 38 25.67 -2.74 0.16
C ALA A 38 25.18 -4.18 -0.03
N MET A 39 24.03 -4.37 -0.67
CA MET A 39 23.51 -5.70 -1.01
C MET A 39 24.46 -6.44 -1.97
N PHE A 40 24.96 -5.77 -3.02
CA PHE A 40 25.94 -6.35 -3.94
C PHE A 40 27.24 -6.78 -3.23
N ALA A 41 27.78 -5.93 -2.36
CA ALA A 41 28.96 -6.25 -1.57
C ALA A 41 28.70 -7.46 -0.67
N TYR A 42 27.52 -7.52 -0.03
CA TYR A 42 27.13 -8.65 0.80
C TYR A 42 27.06 -9.96 0.00
N ILE A 43 26.37 -9.96 -1.14
CA ILE A 43 26.23 -11.13 -2.04
C ILE A 43 27.60 -11.64 -2.48
N SER A 44 28.48 -10.72 -2.88
CA SER A 44 29.83 -11.06 -3.33
C SER A 44 30.66 -11.72 -2.22
N LEU A 45 30.44 -11.32 -0.96
CA LEU A 45 31.11 -11.88 0.21
C LEU A 45 30.50 -13.22 0.66
N THR A 46 29.17 -13.37 0.65
CA THR A 46 28.50 -14.61 1.07
C THR A 46 28.71 -15.75 0.10
N LEU A 47 28.71 -15.46 -1.21
CA LEU A 47 28.97 -16.44 -2.24
C LEU A 47 30.46 -16.86 -2.28
N GLY A 48 31.37 -16.08 -1.72
CA GLY A 48 32.81 -16.43 -1.65
C GLY A 48 33.10 -17.49 -0.59
N ASP A 49 34.11 -18.33 -0.82
CA ASP A 49 34.59 -19.25 0.22
C ASP A 49 35.52 -18.55 1.23
N THR A 50 35.66 -19.12 2.42
CA THR A 50 36.50 -18.54 3.49
C THR A 50 37.96 -18.37 3.06
N PRO A 51 38.58 -17.21 3.33
CA PRO A 51 39.81 -16.83 2.66
C PRO A 51 41.03 -17.60 3.17
N ARG A 52 41.72 -18.30 2.26
CA ARG A 52 43.19 -18.34 2.28
C ARG A 52 43.68 -17.21 1.36
N PHE A 53 44.52 -16.31 1.88
CA PHE A 53 44.96 -15.08 1.19
C PHE A 53 45.51 -15.32 -0.23
N SER A 54 46.14 -16.46 -0.51
CA SER A 54 46.69 -16.78 -1.84
C SER A 54 45.64 -17.29 -2.85
N SER A 55 44.50 -17.82 -2.39
CA SER A 55 43.44 -18.37 -3.26
C SER A 55 42.20 -17.48 -3.35
N PHE A 56 42.19 -16.35 -2.63
CA PHE A 56 41.04 -15.46 -2.53
C PHE A 56 40.59 -14.92 -3.90
N PHE A 57 41.53 -14.53 -4.76
CA PHE A 57 41.23 -14.00 -6.11
C PHE A 57 40.68 -15.04 -7.11
N ILE A 58 40.87 -16.33 -6.83
CA ILE A 58 40.34 -17.43 -7.64
C ILE A 58 38.98 -17.88 -7.09
N SER A 59 38.87 -17.90 -5.76
CA SER A 59 37.72 -18.42 -5.01
C SER A 59 36.60 -17.41 -4.77
N SER A 60 36.84 -16.12 -5.05
CA SER A 60 35.79 -15.11 -5.02
C SER A 60 34.74 -15.38 -6.10
N LYS A 61 33.50 -14.95 -5.83
CA LYS A 61 32.34 -15.09 -6.71
C LYS A 61 31.72 -13.71 -7.03
N VAL A 62 32.57 -12.68 -7.10
CA VAL A 62 32.18 -11.29 -7.33
C VAL A 62 31.58 -11.13 -8.72
N LEU A 63 32.16 -11.76 -9.74
CA LEU A 63 31.63 -11.69 -11.11
C LEU A 63 30.24 -12.34 -11.22
N LEU A 64 30.05 -13.48 -10.53
CA LEU A 64 28.77 -14.19 -10.47
C LEU A 64 27.71 -13.32 -9.75
N GLY A 65 28.06 -12.74 -8.60
CA GLY A 65 27.18 -11.83 -7.87
C GLY A 65 26.80 -10.59 -8.69
N PHE A 66 27.75 -10.01 -9.43
CA PHE A 66 27.52 -8.83 -10.26
C PHE A 66 26.58 -9.15 -11.43
N SER A 67 26.82 -10.29 -12.08
CA SER A 67 25.97 -10.78 -13.16
C SER A 67 24.56 -11.10 -12.66
N GLY A 68 24.43 -11.62 -11.43
CA GLY A 68 23.14 -11.82 -10.76
C GLY A 68 22.37 -10.51 -10.58
N VAL A 69 22.99 -9.47 -10.02
CA VAL A 69 22.36 -8.14 -9.87
C VAL A 69 21.94 -7.56 -11.23
N ILE A 70 22.75 -7.72 -12.28
CA ILE A 70 22.38 -7.30 -13.63
C ILE A 70 21.13 -8.03 -14.12
N LEU A 71 21.03 -9.35 -13.92
CA LEU A 71 19.85 -10.11 -14.33
C LEU A 71 18.58 -9.64 -13.63
N VAL A 72 18.65 -9.33 -12.33
CA VAL A 72 17.53 -8.73 -11.58
C VAL A 72 17.16 -7.36 -12.16
N MET A 73 18.15 -6.51 -12.46
CA MET A 73 17.84 -5.20 -13.06
C MET A 73 17.20 -5.33 -14.45
N LEU A 74 17.62 -6.33 -15.24
CA LEU A 74 17.00 -6.64 -16.53
C LEU A 74 15.55 -7.11 -16.40
N SER A 75 15.18 -7.86 -15.35
CA SER A 75 13.79 -8.27 -15.13
C SER A 75 12.89 -7.08 -14.77
N VAL A 76 13.38 -6.16 -13.94
CA VAL A 76 12.66 -4.94 -13.55
C VAL A 76 12.48 -4.00 -14.75
N LEU A 77 13.55 -3.77 -15.52
CA LEU A 77 13.48 -2.97 -16.76
C LEU A 77 12.62 -3.64 -17.82
N GLY A 78 12.64 -4.97 -17.91
CA GLY A 78 11.77 -5.74 -18.80
C GLY A 78 10.28 -5.58 -18.47
N SER A 79 9.92 -5.66 -17.18
CA SER A 79 8.56 -5.40 -16.71
C SER A 79 8.12 -3.96 -17.00
N GLY A 80 8.98 -2.99 -16.68
CA GLY A 80 8.72 -1.58 -16.97
C GLY A 80 8.58 -1.28 -18.47
N GLY A 81 9.42 -1.90 -19.30
CA GLY A 81 9.35 -1.79 -20.76
C GLY A 81 8.08 -2.38 -21.35
N PHE A 82 7.65 -3.55 -20.85
CA PHE A 82 6.39 -4.17 -21.29
C PHE A 82 5.17 -3.30 -20.96
N PHE A 83 5.03 -2.85 -19.72
CA PHE A 83 3.89 -2.02 -19.33
C PHE A 83 3.91 -0.62 -19.94
N SER A 84 5.11 -0.07 -20.19
CA SER A 84 5.27 1.16 -20.97
C SER A 84 4.77 0.97 -22.41
N ALA A 85 5.09 -0.16 -23.06
CA ALA A 85 4.59 -0.49 -24.41
C ALA A 85 3.06 -0.68 -24.46
N VAL A 86 2.45 -1.16 -23.37
CA VAL A 86 0.98 -1.27 -23.23
C VAL A 86 0.32 0.09 -22.93
N GLY A 87 1.10 1.12 -22.58
CA GLY A 87 0.60 2.46 -22.28
C GLY A 87 0.18 2.68 -20.82
N VAL A 88 0.63 1.83 -19.90
CA VAL A 88 0.37 1.98 -18.46
C VAL A 88 1.35 2.99 -17.86
N LYS A 89 0.84 4.03 -17.20
CA LYS A 89 1.66 5.06 -16.56
C LYS A 89 2.41 4.49 -15.35
N SER A 90 3.73 4.66 -15.33
CA SER A 90 4.55 4.33 -14.16
C SER A 90 4.42 5.40 -13.08
N THR A 91 4.36 4.99 -11.82
CA THR A 91 4.39 5.88 -10.66
C THR A 91 5.79 5.89 -10.05
N LEU A 92 6.06 6.88 -9.19
CA LEU A 92 7.35 7.02 -8.54
C LEU A 92 7.65 5.86 -7.58
N ILE A 93 6.64 5.42 -6.82
CA ILE A 93 6.72 4.29 -5.88
C ILE A 93 7.20 3.02 -6.59
N ILE A 94 6.76 2.79 -7.84
CA ILE A 94 7.16 1.62 -8.64
C ILE A 94 8.66 1.65 -8.93
N MET A 95 9.19 2.80 -9.35
CA MET A 95 10.61 2.95 -9.70
C MET A 95 11.54 2.79 -8.49
N GLU A 96 11.06 3.13 -7.29
CA GLU A 96 11.84 3.07 -6.05
C GLU A 96 11.75 1.70 -5.38
N VAL A 97 10.55 1.13 -5.25
CA VAL A 97 10.29 -0.06 -4.40
C VAL A 97 10.47 -1.38 -5.15
N ILE A 98 10.04 -1.47 -6.41
CA ILE A 98 10.07 -2.75 -7.15
C ILE A 98 11.50 -3.27 -7.32
N PRO A 99 12.50 -2.47 -7.72
CA PRO A 99 13.83 -3.04 -7.87
C PRO A 99 14.45 -3.49 -6.53
N PHE A 100 14.03 -2.92 -5.40
CA PHE A 100 14.44 -3.39 -4.08
C PHE A 100 13.78 -4.73 -3.74
N LEU A 101 12.48 -4.84 -3.98
CA LEU A 101 11.69 -6.06 -3.77
C LEU A 101 12.21 -7.22 -4.62
N VAL A 102 12.36 -7.01 -5.93
CA VAL A 102 12.79 -8.06 -6.87
C VAL A 102 14.25 -8.44 -6.62
N LEU A 103 15.10 -7.49 -6.19
CA LEU A 103 16.46 -7.83 -5.78
C LEU A 103 16.49 -8.69 -4.52
N ALA A 104 15.66 -8.39 -3.51
CA ALA A 104 15.61 -9.21 -2.30
C ALA A 104 15.22 -10.66 -2.63
N VAL A 105 14.12 -10.86 -3.36
CA VAL A 105 13.67 -12.19 -3.80
C VAL A 105 14.72 -12.88 -4.68
N GLY A 106 15.25 -12.17 -5.67
CA GLY A 106 16.13 -12.80 -6.64
C GLY A 106 17.46 -13.22 -6.07
N VAL A 107 18.01 -12.41 -5.16
CA VAL A 107 19.26 -12.73 -4.45
C VAL A 107 19.10 -13.95 -3.55
N ASP A 108 17.95 -14.10 -2.91
CA ASP A 108 17.65 -15.24 -2.05
C ASP A 108 17.72 -16.54 -2.87
N ASN A 109 17.02 -16.59 -4.01
CA ASN A 109 17.06 -17.73 -4.93
C ASN A 109 18.46 -18.04 -5.44
N MET A 110 19.22 -17.00 -5.82
CA MET A 110 20.60 -17.13 -6.27
C MET A 110 21.51 -17.73 -5.19
N CYS A 111 21.41 -17.25 -3.95
CA CYS A 111 22.20 -17.73 -2.82
C CYS A 111 21.89 -19.20 -2.50
N ILE A 112 20.61 -19.57 -2.46
CA ILE A 112 20.20 -20.95 -2.17
C ILE A 112 20.72 -21.89 -3.27
N LEU A 113 20.61 -21.51 -4.54
CA LEU A 113 21.09 -22.33 -5.66
C LEU A 113 22.61 -22.53 -5.62
N VAL A 114 23.39 -21.47 -5.41
CA VAL A 114 24.87 -21.59 -5.34
C VAL A 114 25.29 -22.42 -4.13
N HIS A 115 24.66 -22.25 -2.96
CA HIS A 115 24.94 -23.07 -1.79
C HIS A 115 24.60 -24.54 -2.02
N ALA A 116 23.50 -24.84 -2.73
CA ALA A 116 23.15 -26.20 -3.09
C ALA A 116 24.20 -26.87 -3.99
N VAL A 117 24.71 -26.16 -5.02
CA VAL A 117 25.78 -26.66 -5.90
C VAL A 117 27.09 -26.89 -5.14
N LYS A 118 27.44 -25.99 -4.21
CA LYS A 118 28.62 -26.15 -3.35
C LYS A 118 28.52 -27.35 -2.40
N ARG A 119 27.31 -27.78 -2.04
CA ARG A 119 27.09 -28.91 -1.12
C ARG A 119 27.21 -30.28 -1.79
N GLN A 120 27.04 -30.35 -3.11
CA GLN A 120 27.14 -31.61 -3.86
C GLN A 120 28.57 -32.18 -3.83
N SER A 121 28.72 -33.50 -3.92
CA SER A 121 30.02 -34.15 -3.89
C SER A 121 30.89 -33.75 -5.10
N LEU A 122 32.19 -33.55 -4.83
CA LEU A 122 33.19 -33.19 -5.84
C LEU A 122 33.55 -34.36 -6.79
N GLU A 123 33.04 -35.56 -6.53
CA GLU A 123 33.31 -36.77 -7.33
C GLU A 123 32.46 -36.86 -8.61
N LEU A 124 31.37 -36.08 -8.69
CA LEU A 124 30.49 -36.03 -9.85
C LEU A 124 30.99 -35.00 -10.88
N PRO A 125 30.78 -35.22 -12.19
CA PRO A 125 31.05 -34.21 -13.21
C PRO A 125 30.21 -32.95 -12.96
N LEU A 126 30.70 -31.79 -13.40
CA LEU A 126 30.08 -30.48 -13.14
C LEU A 126 28.59 -30.45 -13.50
N GLU A 127 28.22 -31.00 -14.65
CA GLU A 127 26.83 -31.10 -15.11
C GLU A 127 25.97 -31.92 -14.15
N GLY A 128 26.49 -33.05 -13.64
CA GLY A 128 25.81 -33.89 -12.66
C GLY A 128 25.63 -33.19 -11.32
N ARG A 129 26.60 -32.37 -10.88
CA ARG A 129 26.50 -31.57 -9.65
C ARG A 129 25.41 -30.51 -9.75
N ILE A 130 25.37 -29.78 -10.85
CA ILE A 130 24.36 -28.72 -11.06
C ILE A 130 22.97 -29.34 -11.24
N SER A 131 22.85 -30.43 -11.99
CA SER A 131 21.60 -31.17 -12.15
C SER A 131 21.04 -31.66 -10.80
N ASN A 132 21.86 -32.32 -9.99
CA ASN A 132 21.43 -32.79 -8.66
C ASN A 132 21.04 -31.64 -7.73
N ALA A 133 21.77 -30.52 -7.76
CA ALA A 133 21.42 -29.35 -6.97
C ALA A 133 20.08 -28.72 -7.42
N LEU A 134 19.83 -28.67 -8.73
CA LEU A 134 18.58 -28.16 -9.28
C LEU A 134 17.39 -29.07 -8.96
N VAL A 135 17.59 -30.40 -8.95
CA VAL A 135 16.56 -31.36 -8.51
C VAL A 135 16.25 -31.19 -7.02
N GLU A 136 17.24 -30.89 -6.20
CA GLU A 136 17.06 -30.70 -4.76
C GLU A 136 16.31 -29.40 -4.42
N VAL A 137 16.65 -28.29 -5.08
CA VAL A 137 16.21 -26.93 -4.68
C VAL A 137 15.22 -26.30 -5.66
N GLY A 138 15.28 -26.65 -6.94
CA GLY A 138 14.45 -26.07 -8.01
C GLY A 138 12.94 -26.12 -7.75
N PRO A 139 12.35 -27.22 -7.25
CA PRO A 139 10.94 -27.26 -6.89
C PRO A 139 10.57 -26.24 -5.81
N SER A 140 11.47 -26.03 -4.85
CA SER A 140 11.26 -25.09 -3.75
C SER A 140 11.33 -23.64 -4.20
N ILE A 141 12.28 -23.30 -5.09
CA ILE A 141 12.38 -21.97 -5.72
C ILE A 141 11.14 -21.70 -6.57
N THR A 142 10.72 -22.67 -7.39
CA THR A 142 9.53 -22.55 -8.24
C THR A 142 8.26 -22.32 -7.40
N LEU A 143 8.12 -23.05 -6.29
CA LEU A 143 7.01 -22.88 -5.35
C LEU A 143 6.98 -21.48 -4.74
N ALA A 144 8.13 -20.96 -4.29
CA ALA A 144 8.24 -19.61 -3.74
C ALA A 144 7.87 -18.55 -4.79
N SER A 145 8.56 -18.54 -5.93
CA SER A 145 8.35 -17.53 -6.98
C SER A 145 6.93 -17.55 -7.56
N LEU A 146 6.33 -18.73 -7.77
CA LEU A 146 4.96 -18.82 -8.27
C LEU A 146 3.94 -18.30 -7.26
N SER A 147 4.16 -18.58 -5.96
CA SER A 147 3.32 -18.07 -4.88
C SER A 147 3.38 -16.55 -4.80
N GLU A 148 4.55 -15.95 -4.97
CA GLU A 148 4.72 -14.49 -5.01
C GLU A 148 4.08 -13.85 -6.23
N VAL A 149 4.29 -14.40 -7.42
CA VAL A 149 3.66 -13.91 -8.65
C VAL A 149 2.14 -13.90 -8.51
N LEU A 150 1.55 -14.95 -7.95
CA LEU A 150 0.11 -15.02 -7.74
C LEU A 150 -0.37 -14.10 -6.61
N ALA A 151 0.38 -13.95 -5.53
CA ALA A 151 0.08 -12.98 -4.47
C ALA A 151 0.06 -11.54 -5.02
N PHE A 152 1.03 -11.16 -5.85
CA PHE A 152 1.01 -9.85 -6.52
C PHE A 152 -0.08 -9.75 -7.58
N ALA A 153 -0.35 -10.82 -8.35
CA ALA A 153 -1.42 -10.83 -9.35
C ALA A 153 -2.80 -10.59 -8.72
N VAL A 154 -3.06 -11.14 -7.53
CA VAL A 154 -4.29 -10.86 -6.77
C VAL A 154 -4.42 -9.37 -6.43
N GLY A 155 -3.30 -8.69 -6.13
CA GLY A 155 -3.28 -7.25 -5.86
C GLY A 155 -3.75 -6.37 -7.03
N THR A 156 -3.85 -6.92 -8.24
CA THR A 156 -4.39 -6.19 -9.40
C THR A 156 -5.91 -5.95 -9.31
N PHE A 157 -6.64 -6.75 -8.53
CA PHE A 157 -8.08 -6.58 -8.31
C PHE A 157 -8.42 -5.45 -7.34
N ILE A 158 -7.41 -4.83 -6.72
CA ILE A 158 -7.58 -3.76 -5.74
C ILE A 158 -8.18 -2.52 -6.43
N PRO A 159 -9.20 -1.86 -5.84
CA PRO A 159 -9.82 -0.67 -6.42
C PRO A 159 -8.87 0.54 -6.45
N MET A 160 -7.87 0.58 -5.56
CA MET A 160 -6.87 1.64 -5.51
C MET A 160 -5.89 1.57 -6.70
N PRO A 161 -5.86 2.59 -7.59
CA PRO A 161 -5.06 2.55 -8.82
C PRO A 161 -3.55 2.37 -8.57
N ALA A 162 -3.01 3.04 -7.55
CA ALA A 162 -1.58 2.96 -7.23
C ALA A 162 -1.15 1.53 -6.88
N VAL A 163 -1.95 0.83 -6.07
CA VAL A 163 -1.72 -0.55 -5.66
C VAL A 163 -1.88 -1.49 -6.85
N ARG A 164 -2.94 -1.30 -7.64
CA ARG A 164 -3.20 -2.10 -8.84
C ARG A 164 -2.02 -2.08 -9.81
N VAL A 165 -1.53 -0.89 -10.16
CA VAL A 165 -0.42 -0.74 -11.10
C VAL A 165 0.88 -1.28 -10.49
N PHE A 166 1.15 -1.01 -9.21
CA PHE A 166 2.29 -1.59 -8.50
C PHE A 166 2.29 -3.12 -8.58
N SER A 167 1.16 -3.75 -8.26
CA SER A 167 0.98 -5.20 -8.30
C SER A 167 1.16 -5.81 -9.69
N MET A 168 0.70 -5.13 -10.74
CA MET A 168 0.93 -5.56 -12.13
C MET A 168 2.42 -5.60 -12.47
N PHE A 169 3.15 -4.52 -12.17
CA PHE A 169 4.58 -4.42 -12.44
C PHE A 169 5.39 -5.43 -11.62
N ALA A 170 5.06 -5.59 -10.33
CA ALA A 170 5.74 -6.52 -9.44
C ALA A 170 5.52 -7.98 -9.87
N ALA A 171 4.29 -8.37 -10.20
CA ALA A 171 3.99 -9.74 -10.66
C ALA A 171 4.79 -10.12 -11.91
N LEU A 172 4.86 -9.22 -12.90
CA LEU A 172 5.63 -9.48 -14.11
C LEU A 172 7.15 -9.44 -13.85
N ALA A 173 7.63 -8.54 -12.99
CA ALA A 173 9.05 -8.44 -12.68
C ALA A 173 9.56 -9.70 -11.97
N VAL A 174 8.83 -10.19 -10.96
CA VAL A 174 9.17 -11.45 -10.26
C VAL A 174 9.06 -12.66 -11.20
N LEU A 175 8.08 -12.69 -12.11
CA LEU A 175 7.97 -13.75 -13.10
C LEU A 175 9.18 -13.78 -14.06
N LEU A 176 9.57 -12.61 -14.59
CA LEU A 176 10.74 -12.49 -15.46
C LEU A 176 12.03 -12.82 -14.71
N ASP A 177 12.14 -12.40 -13.45
CA ASP A 177 13.27 -12.71 -12.57
C ASP A 177 13.43 -14.22 -12.36
N PHE A 178 12.33 -14.92 -12.05
CA PHE A 178 12.31 -16.38 -11.95
C PHE A 178 12.77 -17.07 -13.25
N LEU A 179 12.24 -16.63 -14.40
CA LEU A 179 12.62 -17.20 -15.70
C LEU A 179 14.11 -16.99 -16.00
N LEU A 180 14.65 -15.79 -15.73
CA LEU A 180 16.07 -15.49 -15.91
C LEU A 180 16.97 -16.26 -14.93
N GLN A 181 16.49 -16.52 -13.71
CA GLN A 181 17.24 -17.31 -12.73
C GLN A 181 17.35 -18.79 -13.12
N VAL A 182 16.24 -19.42 -13.51
CA VAL A 182 16.24 -20.84 -13.88
C VAL A 182 17.00 -21.09 -15.19
N THR A 183 17.10 -20.08 -16.07
CA THR A 183 17.79 -20.18 -17.37
C THR A 183 19.20 -19.57 -17.36
N ALA A 184 19.28 -18.24 -17.41
CA ALA A 184 20.52 -17.50 -17.58
C ALA A 184 21.45 -17.63 -16.37
N PHE A 185 20.92 -17.56 -15.15
CA PHE A 185 21.75 -17.65 -13.95
C PHE A 185 22.33 -19.06 -13.75
N VAL A 186 21.56 -20.12 -14.02
CA VAL A 186 22.09 -21.50 -14.04
C VAL A 186 23.24 -21.64 -15.05
N ALA A 187 23.10 -21.06 -16.25
CA ALA A 187 24.19 -21.06 -17.22
C ALA A 187 25.43 -20.28 -16.74
N LEU A 188 25.25 -19.13 -16.08
CA LEU A 188 26.35 -18.38 -15.48
C LEU A 188 27.07 -19.15 -14.36
N ILE A 189 26.33 -19.92 -13.56
CA ILE A 189 26.91 -20.83 -12.57
C ILE A 189 27.83 -21.84 -13.28
N VAL A 190 27.39 -22.48 -14.37
CA VAL A 190 28.22 -23.41 -15.14
C VAL A 190 29.52 -22.73 -15.58
N PHE A 191 29.43 -21.54 -16.18
CA PHE A 191 30.61 -20.80 -16.63
C PHE A 191 31.57 -20.42 -15.50
N ASP A 192 31.04 -20.03 -14.34
CA ASP A 192 31.85 -19.65 -13.19
C ASP A 192 32.56 -20.88 -12.55
N PHE A 193 31.91 -22.04 -12.52
CA PHE A 193 32.58 -23.27 -12.09
C PHE A 193 33.63 -23.75 -13.08
N LEU A 194 33.37 -23.66 -14.40
CA LEU A 194 34.38 -23.93 -15.43
C LEU A 194 35.59 -22.98 -15.30
N ARG A 195 35.35 -21.69 -15.04
CA ARG A 195 36.42 -20.71 -14.74
C ARG A 195 37.25 -21.12 -13.52
N THR A 196 36.59 -21.62 -12.48
CA THR A 196 37.23 -22.04 -11.23
C THR A 196 38.10 -23.28 -11.45
N GLU A 197 37.63 -24.26 -12.22
CA GLU A 197 38.42 -25.45 -12.61
C GLU A 197 39.63 -25.09 -13.48
N ASP A 198 39.51 -24.07 -14.32
CA ASP A 198 40.58 -23.53 -15.18
C ASP A 198 41.62 -22.65 -14.44
N HIS A 199 41.49 -22.45 -13.13
CA HIS A 199 42.34 -21.58 -12.30
C HIS A 199 42.50 -20.14 -12.82
N ARG A 200 41.40 -19.56 -13.34
CA ARG A 200 41.36 -18.16 -13.82
C ARG A 200 40.88 -17.21 -12.72
N VAL A 201 41.40 -15.99 -12.72
CA VAL A 201 40.98 -14.93 -11.77
C VAL A 201 39.53 -14.53 -12.03
N ASP A 202 38.77 -14.26 -10.96
CA ASP A 202 37.33 -13.96 -11.00
C ASP A 202 36.99 -12.68 -11.76
N CYS A 203 37.49 -11.51 -11.32
CA CYS A 203 37.21 -10.22 -11.97
C CYS A 203 37.89 -10.02 -13.33
N PHE A 204 38.91 -10.83 -13.65
CA PHE A 204 39.66 -10.74 -14.91
C PHE A 204 39.89 -12.15 -15.49
N PRO A 205 38.88 -12.73 -16.18
CA PRO A 205 38.91 -14.11 -16.68
C PRO A 205 40.03 -14.39 -17.70
N CYS A 206 40.70 -13.35 -18.20
CA CYS A 206 41.81 -13.44 -19.16
C CYS A 206 43.15 -13.83 -18.50
N MET A 207 43.27 -13.72 -17.16
CA MET A 207 44.50 -14.05 -16.43
C MET A 207 44.39 -15.44 -15.79
N LYS A 208 45.28 -16.36 -16.18
CA LYS A 208 45.47 -17.66 -15.53
C LYS A 208 46.53 -17.54 -14.43
N VAL A 209 46.21 -18.05 -13.24
CA VAL A 209 47.20 -18.13 -12.15
C VAL A 209 47.77 -19.53 -12.15
N THR A 210 49.08 -19.64 -12.43
CA THR A 210 49.80 -20.91 -12.34
C THR A 210 49.98 -21.27 -10.87
N SER A 211 49.12 -22.14 -10.34
CA SER A 211 49.28 -22.64 -8.97
C SER A 211 50.51 -23.55 -8.92
N ARG A 212 51.59 -23.08 -8.29
CA ARG A 212 52.79 -23.85 -7.99
C ARG A 212 52.63 -24.46 -6.61
N ASP A 213 51.69 -25.40 -6.46
CA ASP A 213 51.66 -26.36 -5.36
C ASP A 213 50.93 -27.63 -5.83
N SER A 214 51.75 -28.61 -6.20
CA SER A 214 51.36 -29.98 -6.49
C SER A 214 51.26 -30.74 -5.17
N ASN A 215 50.20 -31.51 -4.98
CA ASN A 215 50.00 -32.48 -3.90
C ASN A 215 50.05 -31.95 -2.46
N ASN A 216 48.88 -31.62 -1.91
CA ASN A 216 48.55 -32.03 -0.55
C ASN A 216 47.02 -32.09 -0.36
N GLY A 217 46.51 -33.31 -0.23
CA GLY A 217 45.22 -33.69 0.37
C GLY A 217 44.00 -32.88 -0.08
N ILE A 218 43.15 -33.49 -0.92
CA ILE A 218 41.76 -33.12 -1.17
C ILE A 218 41.11 -32.70 0.16
N SER A 219 41.06 -31.40 0.40
CA SER A 219 40.54 -30.87 1.65
C SER A 219 39.04 -31.07 1.63
N ARG A 220 38.56 -32.09 2.34
CA ARG A 220 37.16 -32.21 2.79
C ARG A 220 36.70 -30.82 3.18
N GLY A 221 35.82 -30.22 2.38
CA GLY A 221 35.28 -28.89 2.64
C GLY A 221 34.73 -28.87 4.05
N ARG A 222 35.38 -28.12 4.95
CA ARG A 222 34.86 -27.98 6.31
C ARG A 222 33.50 -27.27 6.18
N PRO A 223 32.44 -27.80 6.79
CA PRO A 223 31.16 -27.09 6.78
C PRO A 223 31.35 -25.69 7.37
N GLY A 224 30.72 -24.69 6.75
CA GLY A 224 30.81 -23.31 7.21
C GLY A 224 30.42 -23.17 8.69
N LEU A 225 30.99 -22.18 9.38
CA LEU A 225 30.79 -21.96 10.82
C LEU A 225 29.29 -21.86 11.19
N LEU A 226 28.48 -21.24 10.32
CA LEU A 226 27.03 -21.13 10.47
C LEU A 226 26.33 -22.50 10.38
N ALA A 227 26.67 -23.32 9.38
CA ALA A 227 26.10 -24.66 9.23
C ALA A 227 26.45 -25.56 10.42
N ARG A 228 27.67 -25.40 10.96
CA ARG A 228 28.10 -26.10 12.17
C ARG A 228 27.30 -25.66 13.40
N TYR A 229 27.11 -24.35 13.59
CA TYR A 229 26.30 -23.82 14.69
C TYR A 229 24.84 -24.31 14.62
N MET A 230 24.22 -24.25 13.44
CA MET A 230 22.83 -24.70 13.24
C MET A 230 22.69 -26.20 13.54
N LYS A 231 23.65 -27.01 13.11
CA LYS A 231 23.62 -28.47 13.30
C LYS A 231 23.99 -28.92 14.71
N GLU A 232 25.05 -28.35 15.31
CA GLU A 232 25.63 -28.82 16.57
C GLU A 232 25.02 -28.16 17.82
N VAL A 233 24.47 -26.94 17.70
CA VAL A 233 23.91 -26.19 18.84
C VAL A 233 22.41 -25.96 18.69
N HIS A 234 21.99 -25.34 17.58
CA HIS A 234 20.60 -24.89 17.45
C HIS A 234 19.61 -26.06 17.29
N ALA A 235 19.94 -27.04 16.45
CA ALA A 235 19.10 -28.22 16.21
C ALA A 235 18.88 -29.11 17.46
N PRO A 236 19.91 -29.46 18.27
CA PRO A 236 19.68 -30.24 19.48
C PRO A 236 18.91 -29.48 20.56
N VAL A 237 19.13 -28.17 20.74
CA VAL A 237 18.37 -27.35 21.70
C VAL A 237 16.89 -27.32 21.35
N LEU A 238 16.56 -27.11 20.06
CA LEU A 238 15.18 -27.10 19.57
C LEU A 238 14.50 -28.48 19.63
N SER A 239 15.30 -29.56 19.71
CA SER A 239 14.80 -30.93 19.80
C SER A 239 14.27 -31.30 21.19
N LEU A 240 14.63 -30.54 22.23
CA LEU A 240 14.20 -30.82 23.59
C LEU A 240 12.71 -30.55 23.78
N TRP A 241 11.98 -31.51 24.35
CA TRP A 241 10.52 -31.41 24.53
C TRP A 241 10.09 -30.15 25.30
N GLY A 242 10.81 -29.80 26.38
CA GLY A 242 10.52 -28.59 27.16
C GLY A 242 10.66 -27.30 26.35
N VAL A 243 11.69 -27.22 25.49
CA VAL A 243 11.92 -26.06 24.60
C VAL A 243 10.83 -25.97 23.54
N LYS A 244 10.41 -27.11 22.95
CA LYS A 244 9.31 -27.13 21.98
C LYS A 244 8.01 -26.56 22.55
N VAL A 245 7.63 -27.00 23.76
CA VAL A 245 6.40 -26.51 24.42
C VAL A 245 6.51 -25.03 24.74
N LEU A 246 7.66 -24.56 25.25
CA LEU A 246 7.89 -23.15 25.56
C LEU A 246 7.82 -22.25 24.32
N VAL A 247 8.44 -22.67 23.22
CA VAL A 247 8.41 -21.91 21.96
C VAL A 247 6.99 -21.83 21.44
N VAL A 248 6.27 -22.96 21.33
CA VAL A 248 4.89 -22.96 20.84
C VAL A 248 3.97 -22.13 21.72
N SER A 249 4.09 -22.20 23.06
CA SER A 249 3.25 -21.40 23.95
C SER A 249 3.53 -19.91 23.85
N ALA A 250 4.80 -19.51 23.72
CA ALA A 250 5.17 -18.10 23.58
C ALA A 250 4.60 -17.47 22.30
N PHE A 251 4.68 -18.17 21.16
CA PHE A 251 4.16 -17.65 19.90
C PHE A 251 2.64 -17.70 19.80
N VAL A 252 1.99 -18.72 20.37
CA VAL A 252 0.52 -18.71 20.47
C VAL A 252 0.06 -17.56 21.37
N ALA A 253 0.74 -17.28 22.47
CA ALA A 253 0.43 -16.13 23.32
C ALA A 253 0.64 -14.80 22.57
N PHE A 254 1.72 -14.69 21.78
CA PHE A 254 1.98 -13.52 20.95
C PHE A 254 0.89 -13.33 19.88
N ALA A 255 0.53 -14.38 19.16
CA ALA A 255 -0.55 -14.33 18.18
C ALA A 255 -1.91 -13.99 18.80
N LEU A 256 -2.23 -14.52 19.99
CA LEU A 256 -3.44 -14.16 20.72
C LEU A 256 -3.43 -12.69 21.16
N ALA A 257 -2.28 -12.16 21.58
CA ALA A 257 -2.12 -10.74 21.89
C ALA A 257 -2.30 -9.87 20.63
N SER A 258 -1.71 -10.28 19.49
CA SER A 258 -1.89 -9.63 18.19
C SER A 258 -3.35 -9.65 17.73
N ILE A 259 -4.06 -10.77 17.90
CA ILE A 259 -5.50 -10.88 17.61
C ILE A 259 -6.31 -9.98 18.54
N HIS A 260 -5.97 -9.92 19.83
CA HIS A 260 -6.64 -9.02 20.77
C HIS A 260 -6.45 -7.55 20.37
N LEU A 261 -5.22 -7.15 20.03
CA LEU A 261 -4.89 -5.82 19.49
C LEU A 261 -5.65 -5.52 18.19
N MET A 262 -5.73 -6.50 17.28
CA MET A 262 -6.47 -6.37 16.04
C MET A 262 -7.99 -6.25 16.29
N LEU A 263 -8.54 -7.05 17.20
CA LEU A 263 -9.96 -7.00 17.53
C LEU A 263 -10.33 -5.71 18.26
N GLU A 264 -9.46 -5.21 19.15
CA GLU A 264 -9.58 -3.87 19.74
C GLU A 264 -9.52 -2.77 18.67
N SER A 265 -8.74 -2.95 17.60
CA SER A 265 -8.72 -2.00 16.48
C SER A 265 -9.97 -2.08 15.59
N LEU A 266 -10.61 -3.25 15.51
CA LEU A 266 -11.84 -3.47 14.74
C LEU A 266 -13.08 -3.02 15.50
N GLN A 267 -13.09 -3.16 16.83
CA GLN A 267 -14.13 -2.65 17.69
C GLN A 267 -13.87 -1.15 17.89
N ALA A 268 -14.75 -0.30 17.37
CA ALA A 268 -14.62 1.16 17.25
C ALA A 268 -14.37 1.96 18.56
N LEU A 269 -14.04 1.30 19.67
CA LEU A 269 -13.75 1.88 20.98
C LEU A 269 -12.24 2.05 21.27
N CYS A 270 -11.32 1.39 20.55
CA CYS A 270 -9.87 1.59 20.73
C CYS A 270 -9.16 2.06 19.45
N THR A 271 -8.93 3.38 19.39
CA THR A 271 -8.17 4.12 18.38
C THR A 271 -6.67 3.77 18.39
N ARG A 272 -6.26 2.58 17.96
CA ARG A 272 -4.82 2.23 17.88
C ARG A 272 -4.25 2.15 16.46
N ILE A 273 -5.00 1.60 15.50
CA ILE A 273 -4.62 1.67 14.08
C ILE A 273 -5.55 2.67 13.40
N GLU A 274 -5.07 3.90 13.25
CA GLU A 274 -5.82 4.95 12.57
C GLU A 274 -5.74 4.72 11.04
N PRO A 275 -6.89 4.66 10.33
CA PRO A 275 -6.87 4.65 8.87
C PRO A 275 -6.44 6.03 8.37
N GLY A 276 -5.40 6.07 7.57
CA GLY A 276 -4.82 7.36 7.22
C GLY A 276 -3.39 7.37 6.71
N LEU A 277 -3.04 8.48 6.06
CA LEU A 277 -1.65 8.87 5.85
C LEU A 277 -1.54 10.35 6.17
N GLU A 278 -1.07 10.67 7.38
CA GLU A 278 -0.81 12.04 7.79
C GLU A 278 0.05 12.78 6.76
N GLN A 279 -0.50 13.86 6.19
CA GLN A 279 0.17 14.66 5.15
C GLN A 279 1.53 15.17 5.61
N GLN A 280 1.64 15.54 6.89
CA GLN A 280 2.89 16.00 7.50
C GLN A 280 3.99 14.93 7.50
N THR A 281 3.62 13.64 7.55
CA THR A 281 4.58 12.52 7.51
C THR A 281 5.14 12.28 6.11
N VAL A 282 4.42 12.69 5.07
CA VAL A 282 4.88 12.52 3.68
C VAL A 282 5.86 13.64 3.28
N LEU A 283 5.77 14.79 3.95
CA LEU A 283 6.56 15.96 3.65
C LEU A 283 7.95 15.92 4.32
N PRO A 284 8.96 16.55 3.70
CA PRO A 284 10.25 16.77 4.33
C PRO A 284 10.12 17.39 5.73
N LYS A 285 10.98 16.99 6.67
CA LYS A 285 11.04 17.62 8.00
C LYS A 285 11.46 19.08 7.96
N ASP A 286 12.23 19.48 6.95
CA ASP A 286 12.72 20.85 6.73
C ASP A 286 11.75 21.69 5.87
N SER A 287 10.63 21.12 5.42
CA SER A 287 9.69 21.81 4.55
C SER A 287 8.98 22.96 5.26
N TYR A 288 8.75 24.07 4.55
CA TYR A 288 7.95 25.18 5.06
C TYR A 288 6.48 24.80 5.26
N LEU A 289 6.00 23.77 4.56
CA LEU A 289 4.63 23.27 4.68
C LEU A 289 4.35 22.67 6.06
N GLN A 290 5.36 22.16 6.77
CA GLN A 290 5.22 21.68 8.14
C GLN A 290 4.70 22.79 9.08
N GLY A 291 5.28 23.99 8.97
CA GLY A 291 4.84 25.17 9.72
C GLY A 291 3.49 25.71 9.26
N TYR A 292 3.16 25.56 7.98
CA TYR A 292 1.85 25.93 7.43
C TYR A 292 0.73 25.06 8.00
N PHE A 293 0.85 23.73 7.94
CA PHE A 293 -0.18 22.83 8.48
C PHE A 293 -0.34 22.97 9.99
N LYS A 294 0.75 23.17 10.74
CA LYS A 294 0.69 23.46 12.17
C LYS A 294 -0.14 24.73 12.44
N ASN A 295 0.16 25.82 11.75
CA ASN A 295 -0.56 27.08 11.93
C ASN A 295 -2.04 26.99 11.49
N ILE A 296 -2.35 26.21 10.46
CA ILE A 296 -3.75 25.94 10.09
C ILE A 296 -4.47 25.26 11.24
N SER A 297 -3.90 24.20 11.81
CA SER A 297 -4.54 23.44 12.90
C SER A 297 -4.74 24.27 14.17
N GLU A 298 -3.87 25.24 14.42
CA GLU A 298 -3.89 26.09 15.62
C GLU A 298 -4.83 27.30 15.48
N PHE A 299 -4.81 27.97 14.32
CA PHE A 299 -5.47 29.26 14.13
C PHE A 299 -6.74 29.19 13.28
N LEU A 300 -6.87 28.24 12.34
CA LEU A 300 -8.02 28.19 11.44
C LEU A 300 -9.25 27.63 12.17
N ARG A 301 -10.31 28.44 12.26
CA ARG A 301 -11.56 28.09 12.99
C ARG A 301 -12.66 27.55 12.09
N ILE A 302 -12.38 27.34 10.81
CA ILE A 302 -13.33 26.79 9.84
C ILE A 302 -12.64 25.76 8.95
N GLY A 303 -13.36 24.69 8.62
CA GLY A 303 -12.86 23.65 7.73
C GLY A 303 -13.08 23.95 6.25
N PRO A 304 -12.80 22.97 5.39
CA PRO A 304 -13.05 23.07 3.96
C PRO A 304 -14.55 23.31 3.65
N PRO A 305 -14.87 24.00 2.54
CA PRO A 305 -16.26 24.17 2.11
C PRO A 305 -16.85 22.82 1.68
N VAL A 306 -18.16 22.68 1.91
CA VAL A 306 -18.96 21.55 1.43
C VAL A 306 -20.17 22.09 0.66
N TYR A 307 -20.44 21.47 -0.47
CA TYR A 307 -21.49 21.85 -1.41
C TYR A 307 -22.53 20.73 -1.45
N PHE A 308 -23.76 21.03 -1.05
CA PHE A 308 -24.88 20.11 -1.23
C PHE A 308 -25.49 20.36 -2.60
N VAL A 309 -25.27 19.43 -3.52
CA VAL A 309 -25.72 19.56 -4.91
C VAL A 309 -27.05 18.84 -5.08
N VAL A 310 -28.06 19.57 -5.55
CA VAL A 310 -29.40 19.07 -5.88
C VAL A 310 -29.50 18.93 -7.40
N LYS A 311 -29.95 17.77 -7.87
CA LYS A 311 -30.08 17.47 -9.30
C LYS A 311 -31.53 17.44 -9.78
N ASN A 312 -31.73 17.89 -11.01
CA ASN A 312 -32.96 17.76 -11.79
C ASN A 312 -34.22 18.11 -10.99
N TYR A 313 -34.20 19.26 -10.31
CA TYR A 313 -35.28 19.66 -9.44
C TYR A 313 -36.10 20.79 -10.07
N ASN A 314 -37.42 20.74 -9.87
CA ASN A 314 -38.32 21.76 -10.39
C ASN A 314 -38.52 22.84 -9.32
N TYR A 315 -37.89 23.99 -9.53
CA TYR A 315 -37.97 25.14 -8.62
C TYR A 315 -39.21 26.00 -8.87
N SER A 316 -39.92 25.72 -9.96
CA SER A 316 -40.98 26.57 -10.52
C SER A 316 -42.40 26.06 -10.27
N SER A 317 -42.56 24.82 -9.78
CA SER A 317 -43.86 24.22 -9.48
C SER A 317 -44.46 24.83 -8.21
N GLU A 318 -45.81 24.92 -8.16
CA GLU A 318 -46.58 25.44 -7.02
C GLU A 318 -46.00 25.04 -5.66
N SER A 319 -45.84 26.04 -4.77
CA SER A 319 -45.35 26.08 -3.37
C SER A 319 -44.67 24.85 -2.76
N ARG A 320 -45.23 23.66 -2.88
CA ARG A 320 -44.77 22.42 -2.26
C ARG A 320 -43.31 22.05 -2.58
N GLN A 321 -42.85 22.20 -3.82
CA GLN A 321 -41.47 21.83 -4.18
C GLN A 321 -40.46 22.88 -3.71
N THR A 322 -40.75 24.17 -3.92
CA THR A 322 -39.91 25.25 -3.40
C THR A 322 -39.80 25.22 -1.88
N ASN A 323 -40.90 24.89 -1.18
CA ASN A 323 -40.97 24.80 0.29
C ASN A 323 -40.11 23.68 0.88
N GLN A 324 -39.80 22.64 0.10
CA GLN A 324 -38.91 21.55 0.52
C GLN A 324 -37.43 21.97 0.53
N LEU A 325 -37.06 23.12 -0.03
CA LEU A 325 -35.67 23.61 -0.06
C LEU A 325 -35.46 24.87 0.77
N CYS A 326 -36.37 25.83 0.73
CA CYS A 326 -36.20 27.14 1.35
C CYS A 326 -36.28 27.12 2.89
N SER A 327 -35.80 28.18 3.54
CA SER A 327 -35.83 28.34 5.00
C SER A 327 -36.65 29.54 5.48
N ILE A 328 -37.21 30.32 4.56
CA ILE A 328 -38.03 31.49 4.86
C ILE A 328 -39.47 31.14 5.27
N ASN A 329 -40.28 32.16 5.52
CA ASN A 329 -41.71 32.00 5.85
C ASN A 329 -42.42 31.13 4.80
N HIS A 330 -43.33 30.27 5.28
CA HIS A 330 -44.08 29.28 4.50
C HIS A 330 -43.29 28.10 3.92
N CYS A 331 -42.00 27.95 4.25
CA CYS A 331 -41.23 26.74 3.91
C CYS A 331 -41.45 25.60 4.92
N ASP A 332 -41.18 24.37 4.51
CA ASP A 332 -41.35 23.21 5.36
C ASP A 332 -40.29 23.19 6.48
N SER A 333 -40.66 22.70 7.67
CA SER A 333 -39.71 22.61 8.80
C SER A 333 -38.59 21.60 8.55
N ASN A 334 -38.84 20.59 7.72
CA ASN A 334 -37.87 19.58 7.28
C ASN A 334 -37.24 19.91 5.91
N SER A 335 -37.26 21.18 5.49
CA SER A 335 -36.64 21.59 4.23
C SER A 335 -35.12 21.36 4.24
N LEU A 336 -34.50 21.27 3.05
CA LEU A 336 -33.07 21.03 2.93
C LEU A 336 -32.22 22.05 3.70
N VAL A 337 -32.49 23.35 3.57
CA VAL A 337 -31.72 24.39 4.24
C VAL A 337 -31.96 24.38 5.75
N ASN A 338 -33.18 24.07 6.20
CA ASN A 338 -33.49 23.91 7.63
C ASN A 338 -32.79 22.69 8.25
N GLU A 339 -32.80 21.55 7.57
CA GLU A 339 -32.08 20.35 8.01
C GLU A 339 -30.56 20.60 8.10
N ILE A 340 -29.98 21.33 7.14
CA ILE A 340 -28.55 21.73 7.21
C ILE A 340 -28.32 22.70 8.38
N SER A 341 -29.24 23.63 8.62
CA SER A 341 -29.17 24.56 9.75
C SER A 341 -29.20 23.82 11.09
N ILE A 342 -30.13 22.86 11.26
CA ILE A 342 -30.21 21.98 12.44
C ILE A 342 -28.92 21.17 12.59
N ALA A 343 -28.41 20.60 11.49
CA ALA A 343 -27.16 19.86 11.50
C ALA A 343 -25.97 20.72 11.95
N SER A 344 -25.95 22.02 11.58
CA SER A 344 -24.90 22.95 11.99
C SER A 344 -24.91 23.30 13.48
N GLN A 345 -26.06 23.15 14.16
CA GLN A 345 -26.16 23.34 15.61
C GLN A 345 -25.46 22.19 16.37
N ASN A 346 -25.49 20.97 15.81
CA ASN A 346 -24.82 19.79 16.36
C ASN A 346 -23.48 19.50 15.65
N SER A 347 -22.67 20.55 15.48
CA SER A 347 -21.43 20.53 14.69
C SER A 347 -20.39 19.49 15.12
N GLU A 348 -20.39 19.05 16.39
CA GLU A 348 -19.47 18.01 16.90
C GLU A 348 -19.71 16.63 16.28
N SER A 349 -20.95 16.29 15.92
CA SER A 349 -21.29 14.98 15.34
C SER A 349 -21.49 15.04 13.83
N THR A 350 -22.01 16.16 13.30
CA THR A 350 -22.30 16.31 11.87
C THR A 350 -21.11 16.86 11.08
N TYR A 351 -20.12 17.44 11.76
CA TYR A 351 -18.99 18.14 11.16
C TYR A 351 -19.40 19.30 10.23
N ILE A 352 -20.58 19.89 10.42
CA ILE A 352 -21.06 21.07 9.70
C ILE A 352 -20.96 22.27 10.64
N ALA A 353 -20.23 23.31 10.26
CA ALA A 353 -19.93 24.45 11.14
C ALA A 353 -20.95 25.60 11.03
N LYS A 354 -21.58 25.76 9.87
CA LYS A 354 -22.46 26.89 9.56
C LYS A 354 -23.72 26.44 8.82
N PRO A 355 -24.82 27.21 8.88
CA PRO A 355 -25.94 27.04 7.97
C PRO A 355 -25.49 27.21 6.51
N ALA A 356 -26.21 26.60 5.58
CA ALA A 356 -25.91 26.77 4.15
C ALA A 356 -26.32 28.14 3.64
N ALA A 357 -25.49 28.70 2.77
CA ALA A 357 -25.87 29.81 1.91
C ALA A 357 -26.89 29.30 0.88
N SER A 358 -28.04 29.98 0.82
CA SER A 358 -29.20 29.58 0.02
C SER A 358 -29.48 30.67 -1.02
N TRP A 359 -29.11 30.38 -2.28
CA TRP A 359 -29.43 31.26 -3.40
C TRP A 359 -30.95 31.41 -3.58
N LEU A 360 -31.72 30.39 -3.22
CA LEU A 360 -33.18 30.38 -3.31
C LEU A 360 -33.81 31.34 -2.30
N ASP A 361 -33.34 31.31 -1.04
CA ASP A 361 -33.85 32.23 -0.01
C ASP A 361 -33.50 33.68 -0.37
N ASP A 362 -32.27 33.94 -0.81
CA ASP A 362 -31.85 35.28 -1.24
C ASP A 362 -32.60 35.76 -2.49
N PHE A 363 -32.92 34.85 -3.42
CA PHE A 363 -33.76 35.16 -4.59
C PHE A 363 -35.21 35.50 -4.20
N LEU A 364 -35.81 34.71 -3.30
CA LEU A 364 -37.17 34.94 -2.82
C LEU A 364 -37.29 36.24 -2.01
N VAL A 365 -36.26 36.60 -1.23
CA VAL A 365 -36.19 37.90 -0.56
C VAL A 365 -35.99 39.02 -1.58
N TRP A 366 -35.12 38.83 -2.59
CA TRP A 366 -34.84 39.84 -3.61
C TRP A 366 -36.06 40.20 -4.49
N ILE A 367 -36.93 39.23 -4.77
CA ILE A 367 -38.16 39.47 -5.54
C ILE A 367 -39.32 39.98 -4.65
N SER A 368 -39.23 39.84 -3.34
CA SER A 368 -40.27 40.25 -2.41
C SER A 368 -40.50 41.77 -2.48
N PRO A 369 -41.76 42.24 -2.56
CA PRO A 369 -42.07 43.66 -2.57
C PRO A 369 -41.79 44.35 -1.23
N GLU A 370 -41.65 43.59 -0.14
CA GLU A 370 -41.37 44.12 1.19
C GLU A 370 -39.88 44.45 1.40
N ALA A 371 -38.99 43.82 0.62
CA ALA A 371 -37.55 43.99 0.72
C ALA A 371 -37.05 45.15 -0.17
N PHE A 372 -37.29 46.39 0.26
CA PHE A 372 -36.72 47.65 -0.29
C PHE A 372 -36.88 47.88 -1.82
N GLY A 373 -37.70 47.07 -2.50
CA GLY A 373 -37.93 47.15 -3.94
C GLY A 373 -36.69 46.84 -4.78
N CYS A 374 -35.96 45.78 -4.46
CA CYS A 374 -34.77 45.32 -5.20
C CYS A 374 -35.06 44.93 -6.67
N CYS A 375 -36.17 44.24 -6.93
CA CYS A 375 -36.55 43.79 -8.27
C CYS A 375 -37.50 44.80 -8.94
N ARG A 376 -36.94 45.75 -9.69
CA ARG A 376 -37.69 46.76 -10.47
C ARG A 376 -37.65 46.47 -11.96
N LYS A 377 -38.64 46.98 -12.68
CA LYS A 377 -38.66 46.98 -14.15
C LYS A 377 -38.96 48.36 -14.71
N PHE A 378 -38.35 48.69 -15.86
CA PHE A 378 -38.74 49.84 -16.65
C PHE A 378 -40.13 49.64 -17.26
N THR A 379 -40.75 50.71 -17.74
CA THR A 379 -42.01 50.64 -18.52
C THR A 379 -41.88 49.79 -19.78
N ASN A 380 -40.65 49.68 -20.32
CA ASN A 380 -40.30 48.81 -21.45
C ASN A 380 -40.13 47.32 -21.06
N GLY A 381 -40.34 46.95 -19.79
CA GLY A 381 -40.24 45.57 -19.31
C GLY A 381 -38.83 45.07 -19.02
N SER A 382 -37.77 45.84 -19.30
CA SER A 382 -36.39 45.50 -18.97
C SER A 382 -36.09 45.66 -17.47
N TYR A 383 -35.07 44.93 -16.99
CA TYR A 383 -34.56 45.05 -15.63
C TYR A 383 -34.09 46.48 -15.34
N CYS A 384 -34.48 47.01 -14.18
CA CYS A 384 -34.06 48.31 -13.70
C CYS A 384 -33.20 48.18 -12.44
N PRO A 385 -31.95 48.70 -12.45
CA PRO A 385 -31.10 48.75 -11.27
C PRO A 385 -31.72 49.61 -10.14
N PRO A 386 -31.39 49.34 -8.87
CA PRO A 386 -31.96 50.05 -7.72
C PRO A 386 -31.64 51.56 -7.67
N ASP A 387 -30.60 52.01 -8.36
CA ASP A 387 -30.17 53.42 -8.40
C ASP A 387 -31.04 54.33 -9.29
N ASP A 388 -31.91 53.75 -10.14
CA ASP A 388 -32.74 54.48 -11.11
C ASP A 388 -34.22 54.61 -10.67
N GLN A 389 -34.91 55.67 -11.14
CA GLN A 389 -36.34 55.90 -10.88
C GLN A 389 -37.22 54.94 -11.69
N CYS A 390 -37.74 53.90 -11.03
CA CYS A 390 -38.55 52.85 -11.65
C CYS A 390 -39.83 52.55 -10.86
N PHE A 391 -40.92 52.21 -11.56
CA PHE A 391 -42.29 52.35 -11.02
C PHE A 391 -43.14 51.07 -10.94
N LEU A 392 -42.61 49.86 -11.16
CA LEU A 392 -43.44 48.65 -11.06
C LEU A 392 -42.82 47.54 -10.20
N HIS A 393 -43.53 47.19 -9.12
CA HIS A 393 -43.34 45.96 -8.35
C HIS A 393 -44.10 44.80 -9.01
N SER A 394 -43.53 43.60 -8.92
CA SER A 394 -44.20 42.37 -9.39
C SER A 394 -45.15 41.86 -8.29
N GLN A 395 -46.38 41.50 -8.65
CA GLN A 395 -47.31 40.84 -7.73
C GLN A 395 -46.91 39.37 -7.58
N LEU A 396 -46.62 38.94 -6.35
CA LEU A 396 -46.38 37.54 -5.99
C LEU A 396 -47.69 36.89 -5.53
N ILE A 397 -47.82 35.59 -5.75
CA ILE A 397 -48.96 34.80 -5.25
C ILE A 397 -48.47 34.06 -4.01
N ASN A 398 -49.02 34.36 -2.82
CA ASN A 398 -48.57 33.79 -1.54
C ASN A 398 -47.05 33.89 -1.31
N ASP A 399 -46.45 35.06 -1.59
CA ASP A 399 -45.00 35.31 -1.49
C ASP A 399 -44.12 34.33 -2.30
N ARG A 400 -44.68 33.78 -3.39
CA ARG A 400 -43.96 32.91 -4.33
C ARG A 400 -44.12 33.41 -5.78
N PRO A 401 -43.05 33.32 -6.59
CA PRO A 401 -43.15 33.61 -8.01
C PRO A 401 -43.83 32.48 -8.77
N THR A 402 -44.59 32.84 -9.80
CA THR A 402 -45.06 31.87 -10.82
C THR A 402 -43.89 31.35 -11.67
N THR A 403 -44.07 30.22 -12.36
CA THR A 403 -43.04 29.66 -13.26
C THR A 403 -42.53 30.67 -14.29
N ALA A 404 -43.42 31.49 -14.86
CA ALA A 404 -43.05 32.54 -15.81
C ALA A 404 -42.24 33.67 -15.15
N GLN A 405 -42.61 34.09 -13.94
CA GLN A 405 -41.86 35.09 -13.18
C GLN A 405 -40.50 34.55 -12.74
N PHE A 406 -40.42 33.29 -12.32
CA PHE A 406 -39.16 32.64 -11.96
C PHE A 406 -38.19 32.65 -13.15
N ARG A 407 -38.66 32.25 -14.34
CA ARG A 407 -37.85 32.25 -15.58
C ARG A 407 -37.34 33.64 -15.97
N ASP A 408 -38.19 34.66 -15.85
CA ASP A 408 -37.85 36.04 -16.23
C ASP A 408 -36.89 36.69 -15.22
N LYS A 409 -37.10 36.45 -13.91
CA LYS A 409 -36.40 37.14 -12.83
C LYS A 409 -35.11 36.46 -12.37
N LEU A 410 -34.97 35.15 -12.53
CA LEU A 410 -33.77 34.43 -12.09
C LEU A 410 -32.49 34.95 -12.77
N PRO A 411 -32.43 35.15 -14.10
CA PRO A 411 -31.24 35.71 -14.75
C PRO A 411 -30.94 37.16 -14.31
N TRP A 412 -31.97 37.92 -13.94
CA TRP A 412 -31.79 39.28 -13.44
C TRP A 412 -31.13 39.26 -12.06
N PHE A 413 -31.59 38.37 -11.17
CA PHE A 413 -30.99 38.18 -9.85
C PHE A 413 -29.52 37.74 -9.91
N LEU A 414 -29.19 36.76 -10.77
CA LEU A 414 -27.82 36.25 -10.90
C LEU A 414 -26.83 37.29 -11.46
N ASN A 415 -27.33 38.31 -12.17
CA ASN A 415 -26.56 39.44 -12.66
C ASN A 415 -26.68 40.71 -11.79
N ALA A 416 -27.56 40.70 -10.80
CA ALA A 416 -27.76 41.85 -9.92
C ALA A 416 -26.59 42.00 -8.95
N LEU A 417 -25.96 43.17 -8.98
CA LEU A 417 -24.89 43.56 -8.06
C LEU A 417 -25.51 44.03 -6.72
N PRO A 418 -24.96 43.59 -5.58
CA PRO A 418 -25.38 44.14 -4.28
C PRO A 418 -25.00 45.63 -4.19
N SER A 419 -25.94 46.45 -3.73
CA SER A 419 -25.83 47.90 -3.57
C SER A 419 -26.28 48.34 -2.17
N ALA A 420 -26.09 49.62 -1.82
CA ALA A 420 -26.55 50.14 -0.53
C ALA A 420 -28.08 50.08 -0.39
N ASP A 421 -28.81 50.28 -1.48
CA ASP A 421 -30.28 50.23 -1.52
C ASP A 421 -30.82 48.79 -1.61
N CYS A 422 -30.01 47.86 -2.13
CA CYS A 422 -30.34 46.45 -2.22
C CYS A 422 -29.14 45.57 -1.87
N ALA A 423 -29.05 45.16 -0.60
CA ALA A 423 -27.94 44.34 -0.10
C ALA A 423 -27.94 42.90 -0.65
N LYS A 424 -29.08 42.42 -1.16
CA LYS A 424 -29.24 41.07 -1.72
C LYS A 424 -29.00 41.11 -3.22
N GLY A 425 -28.00 40.39 -3.71
CA GLY A 425 -27.70 40.27 -5.13
C GLY A 425 -27.07 38.90 -5.41
N GLY A 426 -27.43 38.28 -6.53
CA GLY A 426 -26.91 36.97 -6.89
C GLY A 426 -25.53 37.00 -7.53
N HIS A 427 -25.10 38.16 -8.03
CA HIS A 427 -23.83 38.30 -8.73
C HIS A 427 -22.63 38.10 -7.78
N GLY A 428 -21.69 37.24 -8.18
CA GLY A 428 -20.49 36.89 -7.43
C GLY A 428 -20.70 35.76 -6.40
N ALA A 429 -21.81 35.80 -5.63
CA ALA A 429 -22.09 34.78 -4.62
C ALA A 429 -22.72 33.50 -5.20
N TYR A 430 -23.64 33.64 -6.15
CA TYR A 430 -24.45 32.52 -6.66
C TYR A 430 -24.39 32.37 -8.19
N THR A 431 -23.62 33.20 -8.89
CA THR A 431 -23.49 33.19 -10.36
C THR A 431 -23.11 31.81 -10.91
N HIS A 432 -22.33 31.03 -10.17
CA HIS A 432 -21.92 29.68 -10.55
C HIS A 432 -22.63 28.56 -9.76
N SER A 433 -23.57 28.91 -8.89
CA SER A 433 -24.25 27.96 -8.00
C SER A 433 -25.54 27.38 -8.59
N VAL A 434 -25.99 27.89 -9.74
CA VAL A 434 -27.21 27.45 -10.44
C VAL A 434 -26.88 27.19 -11.89
N ASP A 435 -27.13 25.98 -12.37
CA ASP A 435 -27.04 25.67 -13.79
C ASP A 435 -28.30 26.15 -14.51
N LEU A 436 -28.10 27.06 -15.48
CA LEU A 436 -29.18 27.60 -16.29
C LEU A 436 -29.61 26.66 -17.42
N GLN A 437 -29.00 25.48 -17.58
CA GLN A 437 -29.49 24.50 -18.56
C GLN A 437 -30.86 23.94 -18.11
N GLY A 438 -31.87 24.03 -19.00
CA GLY A 438 -33.22 23.54 -18.72
C GLY A 438 -34.14 24.50 -17.97
N PHE A 439 -33.66 25.67 -17.54
CA PHE A 439 -34.47 26.63 -16.76
C PHE A 439 -35.74 27.12 -17.49
N GLU A 440 -35.80 27.01 -18.82
CA GLU A 440 -36.97 27.38 -19.62
C GLU A 440 -38.20 26.52 -19.32
N THR A 441 -38.00 25.26 -18.92
CA THR A 441 -39.05 24.33 -18.49
C THR A 441 -39.29 24.39 -16.98
N GLY A 442 -38.55 25.23 -16.26
CA GLY A 442 -38.62 25.38 -14.80
C GLY A 442 -37.84 24.34 -13.99
N ILE A 443 -37.21 23.37 -14.69
CA ILE A 443 -36.36 22.35 -14.09
C ILE A 443 -34.91 22.81 -14.19
N ILE A 444 -34.25 22.94 -13.05
CA ILE A 444 -32.82 23.23 -12.99
C ILE A 444 -32.08 21.89 -12.88
N GLN A 445 -31.13 21.66 -13.79
CA GLN A 445 -30.36 20.41 -13.83
C GLN A 445 -29.47 20.22 -12.61
N ALA A 446 -28.83 21.29 -12.14
CA ALA A 446 -28.00 21.27 -10.95
C ALA A 446 -28.06 22.62 -10.22
N SER A 447 -28.17 22.58 -8.90
CA SER A 447 -27.86 23.73 -8.05
C SER A 447 -27.12 23.28 -6.79
N GLU A 448 -26.35 24.18 -6.20
CA GLU A 448 -25.58 23.90 -5.00
C GLU A 448 -25.94 24.83 -3.82
N PHE A 449 -25.86 24.26 -2.62
CA PHE A 449 -25.97 24.97 -1.36
C PHE A 449 -24.65 24.84 -0.61
N ARG A 450 -23.93 25.95 -0.47
CA ARG A 450 -22.58 25.97 0.11
C ARG A 450 -22.64 26.15 1.61
N THR A 451 -21.90 25.34 2.35
CA THR A 451 -21.54 25.56 3.75
C THR A 451 -20.08 25.19 4.00
N TYR A 452 -19.66 25.10 5.26
CA TYR A 452 -18.32 24.78 5.69
C TYR A 452 -18.33 23.67 6.72
N HIS A 453 -17.29 22.84 6.66
CA HIS A 453 -17.00 21.89 7.71
C HIS A 453 -16.48 22.58 8.98
N THR A 454 -16.55 21.87 10.10
CA THR A 454 -15.78 22.20 11.31
C THR A 454 -14.28 22.10 11.04
N PRO A 455 -13.41 22.68 11.89
CA PRO A 455 -11.97 22.50 11.76
C PRO A 455 -11.60 21.00 11.77
N LEU A 456 -10.99 20.53 10.69
CA LEU A 456 -10.53 19.15 10.53
C LEU A 456 -9.02 19.14 10.70
N ASN A 457 -8.55 18.61 11.83
CA ASN A 457 -7.13 18.68 12.21
C ASN A 457 -6.40 17.37 12.00
N LYS A 458 -7.10 16.25 12.21
CA LYS A 458 -6.55 14.90 12.03
C LYS A 458 -7.13 14.24 10.79
N GLN A 459 -6.38 13.30 10.24
CA GLN A 459 -6.81 12.47 9.11
C GLN A 459 -8.18 11.81 9.36
N ILE A 460 -8.39 11.30 10.57
CA ILE A 460 -9.65 10.66 10.98
C ILE A 460 -10.82 11.64 10.98
N ASP A 461 -10.59 12.93 11.24
CA ASP A 461 -11.64 13.95 11.21
C ASP A 461 -12.16 14.13 9.79
N PHE A 462 -11.28 14.09 8.76
CA PHE A 462 -11.70 14.13 7.36
C PHE A 462 -12.55 12.91 6.97
N VAL A 463 -12.16 11.71 7.41
CA VAL A 463 -12.91 10.48 7.14
C VAL A 463 -14.28 10.51 7.85
N ASN A 464 -14.31 10.91 9.11
CA ASN A 464 -15.54 11.02 9.90
C ASN A 464 -16.47 12.11 9.37
N ALA A 465 -15.93 13.27 8.96
CA ALA A 465 -16.70 14.34 8.35
C ALA A 465 -17.33 13.91 7.02
N LEU A 466 -16.56 13.23 6.16
CA LEU A 466 -17.05 12.64 4.91
C LEU A 466 -18.20 11.65 5.18
N LYS A 467 -18.00 10.74 6.15
CA LYS A 467 -18.99 9.73 6.52
C LYS A 467 -20.28 10.37 7.08
N ALA A 468 -20.14 11.27 8.04
CA ALA A 468 -21.26 11.96 8.68
C ALA A 468 -22.09 12.74 7.66
N VAL A 469 -21.44 13.49 6.75
CA VAL A 469 -22.16 14.27 5.74
C VAL A 469 -22.79 13.39 4.66
N ARG A 470 -22.15 12.27 4.25
CA ARG A 470 -22.79 11.30 3.35
C ARG A 470 -24.02 10.65 3.97
N GLU A 471 -23.94 10.23 5.23
CA GLU A 471 -25.06 9.65 5.97
C GLU A 471 -26.21 10.64 6.18
N PHE A 472 -25.87 11.89 6.52
CA PHE A 472 -26.83 13.00 6.60
C PHE A 472 -27.52 13.24 5.25
N THR A 473 -26.73 13.40 4.18
CA THR A 473 -27.29 13.67 2.84
C THR A 473 -28.15 12.52 2.34
N ALA A 474 -27.74 11.27 2.56
CA ALA A 474 -28.52 10.10 2.17
C ALA A 474 -29.85 9.99 2.93
N ARG A 475 -29.91 10.46 4.18
CA ARG A 475 -31.14 10.53 4.99
C ARG A 475 -32.08 11.62 4.46
N VAL A 476 -31.54 12.82 4.24
CA VAL A 476 -32.30 13.98 3.74
C VAL A 476 -32.82 13.72 2.32
N SER A 477 -31.97 13.19 1.44
CA SER A 477 -32.33 12.76 0.08
C SER A 477 -33.50 11.76 0.09
N ARG A 478 -33.48 10.77 0.99
CA ARG A 478 -34.59 9.80 1.15
C ARG A 478 -35.86 10.41 1.72
N SER A 479 -35.74 11.32 2.70
CA SER A 479 -36.90 11.99 3.33
C SER A 479 -37.63 12.91 2.35
N LEU A 480 -36.87 13.67 1.57
CA LEU A 480 -37.40 14.66 0.64
C LEU A 480 -37.70 14.09 -0.76
N GLN A 481 -37.33 12.84 -1.03
CA GLN A 481 -37.45 12.20 -2.34
C GLN A 481 -36.73 13.00 -3.46
N MET A 482 -35.54 13.52 -3.14
CA MET A 482 -34.71 14.32 -4.05
C MET A 482 -33.33 13.69 -4.23
N GLU A 483 -32.74 13.80 -5.42
CA GLU A 483 -31.34 13.40 -5.64
C GLU A 483 -30.39 14.49 -5.14
N ILE A 484 -29.78 14.25 -3.98
CA ILE A 484 -28.85 15.18 -3.33
C ILE A 484 -27.55 14.44 -3.05
N PHE A 485 -26.41 15.06 -3.36
CA PHE A 485 -25.11 14.53 -2.97
C PHE A 485 -24.19 15.64 -2.44
N PRO A 486 -23.35 15.34 -1.45
CA PRO A 486 -22.41 16.32 -0.92
C PRO A 486 -21.09 16.24 -1.69
N TYR A 487 -20.49 17.40 -1.96
CA TYR A 487 -19.19 17.54 -2.61
C TYR A 487 -18.26 18.41 -1.78
N SER A 488 -17.02 17.97 -1.60
CA SER A 488 -15.91 18.78 -1.12
C SER A 488 -14.63 18.28 -1.78
N VAL A 489 -13.63 19.15 -1.95
CA VAL A 489 -12.38 18.83 -2.66
C VAL A 489 -11.69 17.60 -2.07
N PHE A 490 -11.70 17.46 -0.74
CA PHE A 490 -11.01 16.35 -0.08
C PHE A 490 -11.73 15.00 -0.19
N TYR A 491 -13.02 14.97 -0.57
CA TYR A 491 -13.80 13.73 -0.59
C TYR A 491 -13.17 12.67 -1.50
N MET A 492 -12.65 13.09 -2.66
CA MET A 492 -11.98 12.19 -3.61
C MET A 492 -10.75 11.51 -3.02
N PHE A 493 -10.00 12.19 -2.16
CA PHE A 493 -8.78 11.64 -1.55
C PHE A 493 -9.09 10.75 -0.36
N PHE A 494 -10.13 11.06 0.42
CA PHE A 494 -10.43 10.36 1.68
C PHE A 494 -11.45 9.23 1.53
N GLU A 495 -12.18 9.16 0.41
CA GLU A 495 -13.14 8.09 0.13
C GLU A 495 -12.51 6.69 0.18
N GLN A 496 -11.26 6.55 -0.24
CA GLN A 496 -10.53 5.27 -0.18
C GLN A 496 -10.39 4.70 1.24
N TYR A 497 -10.46 5.54 2.29
CA TYR A 497 -10.31 5.10 3.68
C TYR A 497 -11.60 4.58 4.30
N LEU A 498 -12.77 4.80 3.67
CA LEU A 498 -14.06 4.31 4.19
C LEU A 498 -14.12 2.77 4.19
N ASP A 499 -13.61 2.15 3.13
CA ASP A 499 -13.64 0.70 2.93
C ASP A 499 -12.24 0.05 3.00
N ILE A 500 -11.23 0.77 3.50
CA ILE A 500 -9.84 0.29 3.47
C ILE A 500 -9.64 -1.00 4.27
N TRP A 501 -10.27 -1.13 5.43
CA TRP A 501 -10.19 -2.35 6.25
C TRP A 501 -10.79 -3.56 5.54
N ARG A 502 -11.99 -3.40 4.98
CA ARG A 502 -12.66 -4.45 4.21
C ARG A 502 -11.82 -4.84 3.00
N THR A 503 -11.29 -3.85 2.29
CA THR A 503 -10.41 -4.07 1.14
C THR A 503 -9.13 -4.81 1.55
N ALA A 504 -8.45 -4.38 2.61
CA ALA A 504 -7.23 -5.03 3.09
C ALA A 504 -7.46 -6.50 3.48
N LEU A 505 -8.50 -6.77 4.27
CA LEU A 505 -8.84 -8.13 4.73
C LEU A 505 -9.22 -9.06 3.57
N VAL A 506 -10.03 -8.59 2.63
CA VAL A 506 -10.43 -9.38 1.44
C VAL A 506 -9.20 -9.71 0.59
N ASN A 507 -8.34 -8.73 0.30
CA ASN A 507 -7.16 -8.96 -0.53
C ASN A 507 -6.15 -9.87 0.14
N LEU A 508 -5.96 -9.73 1.45
CA LEU A 508 -5.10 -10.61 2.22
C LEU A 508 -5.63 -12.06 2.20
N ALA A 509 -6.93 -12.25 2.41
CA ALA A 509 -7.55 -13.56 2.36
C ALA A 509 -7.41 -14.22 0.98
N ILE A 510 -7.59 -13.46 -0.10
CA ILE A 510 -7.42 -13.98 -1.47
C ILE A 510 -5.94 -14.32 -1.73
N ALA A 511 -4.99 -13.47 -1.34
CA ALA A 511 -3.56 -13.72 -1.52
C ALA A 511 -3.12 -14.99 -0.77
N ILE A 512 -3.53 -15.12 0.49
CA ILE A 512 -3.29 -16.31 1.31
C ILE A 512 -3.93 -17.56 0.69
N GLY A 513 -5.16 -17.45 0.17
CA GLY A 513 -5.84 -18.54 -0.54
C GLY A 513 -5.13 -18.96 -1.83
N ALA A 514 -4.60 -17.99 -2.60
CA ALA A 514 -3.83 -18.27 -3.80
C ALA A 514 -2.53 -19.03 -3.49
N VAL A 515 -1.79 -18.59 -2.46
CA VAL A 515 -0.60 -19.30 -1.97
C VAL A 515 -0.93 -20.73 -1.53
N PHE A 516 -2.04 -20.92 -0.81
CA PHE A 516 -2.47 -22.25 -0.38
C PHE A 516 -2.70 -23.20 -1.58
N ILE A 517 -3.36 -22.72 -2.64
CA ILE A 517 -3.60 -23.50 -3.86
C ILE A 517 -2.26 -23.94 -4.48
N VAL A 518 -1.30 -23.02 -4.60
CA VAL A 518 0.02 -23.31 -5.17
C VAL A 518 0.78 -24.33 -4.34
N CYS A 519 0.78 -24.15 -3.01
CA CYS A 519 1.40 -25.10 -2.08
C CYS A 519 0.79 -26.50 -2.20
N VAL A 520 -0.54 -26.63 -2.28
CA VAL A 520 -1.22 -27.93 -2.46
C VAL A 520 -0.83 -28.57 -3.78
N VAL A 521 -0.82 -27.81 -4.88
CA VAL A 521 -0.50 -28.33 -6.22
C VAL A 521 0.93 -28.85 -6.28
N ILE A 522 1.90 -28.13 -5.72
CA ILE A 522 3.32 -28.51 -5.82
C ILE A 522 3.71 -29.57 -4.79
N THR A 523 3.25 -29.46 -3.54
CA THR A 523 3.63 -30.42 -2.48
C THR A 523 2.79 -31.70 -2.49
N TRP A 524 1.63 -31.70 -3.16
CA TRP A 524 0.63 -32.78 -3.16
C TRP A 524 0.18 -33.22 -1.75
N SER A 525 0.41 -32.40 -0.72
CA SER A 525 0.05 -32.71 0.66
C SER A 525 -0.74 -31.58 1.28
N ILE A 526 -2.02 -31.85 1.57
CA ILE A 526 -2.93 -30.88 2.19
C ILE A 526 -2.43 -30.48 3.58
N TRP A 527 -1.90 -31.44 4.36
CA TRP A 527 -1.42 -31.18 5.71
C TRP A 527 -0.22 -30.23 5.76
N SER A 528 0.76 -30.42 4.87
CA SER A 528 1.91 -29.51 4.77
C SER A 528 1.50 -28.12 4.31
N SER A 529 0.59 -28.03 3.34
CA SER A 529 0.06 -26.75 2.88
C SER A 529 -0.77 -26.02 3.94
N LEU A 530 -1.55 -26.75 4.75
CA LEU A 530 -2.29 -26.19 5.88
C LEU A 530 -1.36 -25.67 6.99
N LEU A 531 -0.21 -26.33 7.20
CA LEU A 531 0.80 -25.86 8.14
C LEU A 531 1.41 -24.54 7.68
N ILE A 532 1.86 -24.47 6.43
CA ILE A 532 2.41 -23.25 5.81
C ILE A 532 1.37 -22.11 5.88
N LEU A 533 0.12 -22.40 5.52
CA LEU A 533 -1.00 -21.46 5.57
C LEU A 533 -1.21 -20.87 6.97
N LEU A 534 -1.18 -21.73 7.99
CA LEU A 534 -1.36 -21.29 9.37
C LEU A 534 -0.21 -20.38 9.81
N VAL A 535 1.04 -20.74 9.48
CA VAL A 535 2.22 -19.94 9.85
C VAL A 535 2.19 -18.58 9.15
N ILE A 536 1.86 -18.53 7.86
CA ILE A 536 1.69 -17.27 7.12
C ILE A 536 0.61 -16.41 7.76
N THR A 537 -0.52 -17.00 8.15
CA THR A 537 -1.61 -16.28 8.83
C THR A 537 -1.14 -15.70 10.16
N MET A 538 -0.36 -16.45 10.95
CA MET A 538 0.23 -15.95 12.21
C MET A 538 1.20 -14.78 11.94
N ILE A 539 2.08 -14.89 10.95
CA ILE A 539 3.03 -13.83 10.58
C ILE A 539 2.29 -12.53 10.23
N VAL A 540 1.21 -12.61 9.45
CA VAL A 540 0.46 -11.41 9.07
C VAL A 540 -0.29 -10.81 10.25
N LEU A 541 -0.90 -11.63 11.12
CA LEU A 541 -1.54 -11.15 12.34
C LEU A 541 -0.54 -10.45 13.26
N ASP A 542 0.65 -11.02 13.41
CA ASP A 542 1.72 -10.44 14.20
C ASP A 542 2.28 -9.16 13.58
N LEU A 543 2.38 -9.08 12.25
CA LEU A 543 2.76 -7.86 11.57
C LEU A 543 1.73 -6.74 11.80
N LEU A 544 0.43 -7.06 11.76
CA LEU A 544 -0.64 -6.12 12.13
C LEU A 544 -0.55 -5.71 13.61
N GLY A 545 -0.21 -6.62 14.50
CA GLY A 545 0.06 -6.34 15.92
C GLY A 545 1.23 -5.38 16.11
N VAL A 546 2.34 -5.60 15.40
CA VAL A 546 3.51 -4.70 15.41
C VAL A 546 3.17 -3.34 14.82
N MET A 547 2.36 -3.28 13.75
CA MET A 547 1.87 -2.00 13.21
C MET A 547 1.09 -1.21 14.26
N ALA A 548 0.25 -1.87 15.07
CA ALA A 548 -0.45 -1.23 16.18
C ALA A 548 0.50 -0.72 17.27
N LEU A 549 1.54 -1.50 17.62
CA LEU A 549 2.53 -1.12 18.63
C LEU A 549 3.40 0.07 18.18
N LEU A 550 3.80 0.08 16.91
CA LEU A 550 4.61 1.15 16.31
C LEU A 550 3.77 2.35 15.84
N LYS A 551 2.45 2.33 16.04
CA LYS A 551 1.49 3.36 15.58
C LYS A 551 1.60 3.65 14.08
N ILE A 552 1.82 2.60 13.28
CA ILE A 552 1.83 2.70 11.82
C ILE A 552 0.38 2.74 11.34
N GLN A 553 0.03 3.78 10.60
CA GLN A 553 -1.32 4.00 10.10
C GLN A 553 -1.65 3.03 8.96
N LEU A 554 -2.94 2.70 8.79
CA LEU A 554 -3.39 1.86 7.69
C LEU A 554 -3.74 2.73 6.46
N ASN A 555 -2.96 2.57 5.39
CA ASN A 555 -3.14 3.26 4.11
C ASN A 555 -2.80 2.33 2.93
N ALA A 556 -2.90 2.86 1.70
CA ALA A 556 -2.59 2.11 0.49
C ALA A 556 -1.16 1.52 0.49
N VAL A 557 -0.16 2.25 1.04
CA VAL A 557 1.23 1.79 1.11
C VAL A 557 1.39 0.65 2.12
N SER A 558 0.79 0.77 3.30
CA SER A 558 0.83 -0.31 4.30
C SER A 558 0.08 -1.55 3.81
N VAL A 559 -1.03 -1.40 3.08
CA VAL A 559 -1.76 -2.53 2.47
C VAL A 559 -0.90 -3.26 1.44
N VAL A 560 -0.17 -2.52 0.59
CA VAL A 560 0.83 -3.12 -0.32
C VAL A 560 1.88 -3.91 0.45
N ASN A 561 2.44 -3.32 1.51
CA ASN A 561 3.47 -3.98 2.31
C ASN A 561 2.93 -5.22 3.05
N LEU A 562 1.66 -5.21 3.48
CA LEU A 562 1.00 -6.39 4.04
C LEU A 562 0.83 -7.50 2.99
N ILE A 563 0.39 -7.18 1.77
CA ILE A 563 0.26 -8.19 0.71
C ILE A 563 1.64 -8.75 0.33
N MET A 564 2.63 -7.88 0.21
CA MET A 564 4.01 -8.26 -0.06
C MET A 564 4.59 -9.15 1.04
N SER A 565 4.23 -8.91 2.31
CA SER A 565 4.65 -9.76 3.43
C SER A 565 4.19 -11.20 3.31
N VAL A 566 3.04 -11.46 2.68
CA VAL A 566 2.57 -12.82 2.41
C VAL A 566 3.55 -13.53 1.47
N GLY A 567 3.99 -12.88 0.39
CA GLY A 567 4.96 -13.43 -0.55
C GLY A 567 6.30 -13.75 0.12
N ILE A 568 6.89 -12.75 0.78
CA ILE A 568 8.18 -12.90 1.47
C ILE A 568 8.10 -13.93 2.62
N ALA A 569 6.95 -14.06 3.30
CA ALA A 569 6.77 -15.06 4.35
C ALA A 569 6.80 -16.50 3.80
N VAL A 570 6.33 -16.72 2.57
CA VAL A 570 6.36 -18.04 1.91
C VAL A 570 7.80 -18.53 1.75
N GLU A 571 8.75 -17.65 1.41
CA GLU A 571 10.15 -18.02 1.22
C GLU A 571 10.76 -18.62 2.50
N PHE A 572 10.48 -18.01 3.67
CA PHE A 572 10.97 -18.54 4.95
C PHE A 572 10.41 -19.92 5.28
N CYS A 573 9.16 -20.19 4.90
CA CYS A 573 8.42 -21.39 5.29
C CYS A 573 8.68 -22.57 4.34
N VAL A 574 8.55 -22.33 3.03
CA VAL A 574 8.56 -23.36 2.00
C VAL A 574 9.88 -24.11 1.92
N HIS A 575 11.02 -23.42 1.97
CA HIS A 575 12.34 -24.06 1.87
C HIS A 575 12.62 -25.02 3.04
N ILE A 576 12.20 -24.62 4.25
CA ILE A 576 12.37 -25.43 5.46
C ILE A 576 11.42 -26.63 5.43
N THR A 577 10.16 -26.42 5.06
CA THR A 577 9.15 -27.50 4.99
C THR A 577 9.45 -28.50 3.88
N HIS A 578 9.89 -28.05 2.70
CA HIS A 578 10.33 -28.94 1.62
C HIS A 578 11.52 -29.81 2.05
N ALA A 579 12.53 -29.22 2.71
CA ALA A 579 13.66 -29.97 3.25
C ALA A 579 13.23 -31.01 4.29
N PHE A 580 12.33 -30.64 5.19
CA PHE A 580 11.76 -31.58 6.17
C PHE A 580 11.01 -32.73 5.50
N LEU A 581 10.26 -32.48 4.43
CA LEU A 581 9.50 -33.49 3.69
C LEU A 581 10.39 -34.50 2.98
N ILE A 582 11.54 -34.07 2.44
CA ILE A 582 12.49 -34.93 1.74
C ILE A 582 13.37 -35.73 2.72
N SER A 583 13.70 -35.18 3.89
CA SER A 583 14.54 -35.88 4.88
C SER A 583 13.89 -37.16 5.41
N GLY A 584 14.72 -38.20 5.60
CA GLY A 584 14.31 -39.51 6.12
C GLY A 584 14.52 -39.67 7.63
N GLY A 585 13.89 -40.69 8.23
CA GLY A 585 14.12 -41.07 9.63
C GLY A 585 13.03 -40.61 10.61
N SER A 586 13.38 -40.53 11.91
CA SER A 586 12.47 -40.07 12.97
C SER A 586 12.18 -38.56 12.84
N ARG A 587 11.07 -38.09 13.40
CA ARG A 587 10.66 -36.68 13.28
C ARG A 587 11.75 -35.70 13.74
N ASP A 588 12.43 -36.02 14.84
CA ASP A 588 13.53 -35.21 15.36
C ASP A 588 14.79 -35.29 14.49
N GLN A 589 15.03 -36.44 13.85
CA GLN A 589 16.16 -36.58 12.94
C GLN A 589 15.94 -35.78 11.65
N ARG A 590 14.72 -35.83 11.10
CA ARG A 590 14.31 -35.02 9.94
C ARG A 590 14.43 -33.54 10.22
N MET A 591 14.02 -33.10 11.41
CA MET A 591 14.20 -31.72 11.86
C MET A 591 15.67 -31.29 11.88
N LYS A 592 16.53 -32.11 12.48
CA LYS A 592 17.97 -31.83 12.57
C LYS A 592 18.62 -31.77 11.19
N GLU A 593 18.22 -32.65 10.29
CA GLU A 593 18.71 -32.69 8.91
C GLU A 593 18.24 -31.48 8.11
N ALA A 594 16.95 -31.14 8.16
CA ALA A 594 16.39 -29.96 7.48
C ALA A 594 17.05 -28.66 7.96
N LEU A 595 17.22 -28.49 9.28
CA LEU A 595 17.86 -27.29 9.83
C LEU A 595 19.36 -27.21 9.51
N GLY A 596 20.04 -28.36 9.48
CA GLY A 596 21.47 -28.42 9.12
C GLY A 596 21.75 -28.20 7.64
N THR A 597 20.81 -28.57 6.76
CA THR A 597 20.96 -28.50 5.30
C THR A 597 20.44 -27.20 4.70
N MET A 598 19.21 -26.81 5.04
CA MET A 598 18.57 -25.60 4.51
C MET A 598 18.53 -24.45 5.51
N GLY A 599 18.50 -24.71 6.83
CA GLY A 599 18.41 -23.63 7.83
C GLY A 599 19.57 -22.62 7.76
N ALA A 600 20.80 -23.10 7.51
CA ALA A 600 21.95 -22.21 7.31
C ALA A 600 21.86 -21.40 5.99
N SER A 601 21.36 -22.03 4.92
CA SER A 601 21.13 -21.37 3.63
C SER A 601 20.03 -20.33 3.72
N VAL A 602 18.94 -20.60 4.45
CA VAL A 602 17.85 -19.66 4.70
C VAL A 602 18.32 -18.50 5.59
N PHE A 603 19.05 -18.76 6.67
CA PHE A 603 19.52 -17.68 7.54
C PHE A 603 20.51 -16.75 6.83
N SER A 604 21.52 -17.30 6.15
CA SER A 604 22.51 -16.47 5.44
C SER A 604 21.96 -15.90 4.14
N GLY A 605 21.13 -16.67 3.44
CA GLY A 605 20.68 -16.34 2.09
C GLY A 605 19.38 -15.53 2.05
N ILE A 606 18.53 -15.59 3.07
CA ILE A 606 17.22 -14.89 3.13
C ILE A 606 17.18 -13.88 4.28
N THR A 607 17.50 -14.30 5.51
CA THR A 607 17.38 -13.41 6.69
C THR A 607 18.40 -12.28 6.64
N LEU A 608 19.67 -12.62 6.40
CA LEU A 608 20.77 -11.66 6.51
C LEU A 608 20.89 -10.76 5.27
N THR A 609 20.56 -11.27 4.07
CA THR A 609 20.41 -10.47 2.84
C THR A 609 19.39 -9.35 3.03
N LYS A 610 18.17 -9.71 3.48
CA LYS A 610 17.10 -8.75 3.74
C LYS A 610 17.42 -7.79 4.87
N LEU A 611 18.04 -8.27 5.96
CA LEU A 611 18.45 -7.40 7.06
C LEU A 611 19.45 -6.33 6.61
N VAL A 612 20.44 -6.69 5.80
CA VAL A 612 21.42 -5.72 5.26
C VAL A 612 20.72 -4.69 4.37
N GLY A 613 19.84 -5.12 3.45
CA GLY A 613 19.10 -4.20 2.58
C GLY A 613 18.17 -3.25 3.36
N VAL A 614 17.48 -3.77 4.38
CA VAL A 614 16.54 -3.00 5.19
C VAL A 614 17.25 -2.02 6.11
N ILE A 615 18.39 -2.38 6.73
CA ILE A 615 19.14 -1.48 7.63
C ILE A 615 19.56 -0.18 6.91
N VAL A 616 19.89 -0.24 5.63
CA VAL A 616 20.26 0.97 4.87
C VAL A 616 19.09 1.96 4.76
N LEU A 617 17.85 1.45 4.70
CA LEU A 617 16.64 2.30 4.66
C LEU A 617 16.43 3.09 5.96
N ALA A 618 17.03 2.67 7.08
CA ALA A 618 17.00 3.42 8.34
C ALA A 618 17.66 4.80 8.23
N PHE A 619 18.57 4.97 7.27
CA PHE A 619 19.29 6.22 7.02
C PHE A 619 18.60 7.10 5.94
N SER A 620 17.42 6.70 5.46
CA SER A 620 16.63 7.51 4.53
C SER A 620 16.17 8.82 5.19
N ARG A 621 16.09 9.89 4.39
CA ARG A 621 15.63 11.20 4.87
C ARG A 621 14.10 11.27 4.94
N SER A 622 13.43 10.55 4.05
CA SER A 622 11.98 10.48 4.01
C SER A 622 11.40 9.65 5.16
N GLN A 623 10.44 10.24 5.86
CA GLN A 623 9.70 9.55 6.92
C GLN A 623 8.84 8.41 6.38
N VAL A 624 8.37 8.49 5.13
CA VAL A 624 7.60 7.41 4.52
C VAL A 624 8.43 6.14 4.42
N PHE A 625 9.68 6.25 3.95
CA PHE A 625 10.62 5.14 3.89
C PHE A 625 10.97 4.60 5.27
N VAL A 626 11.23 5.47 6.24
CA VAL A 626 11.61 5.04 7.59
C VAL A 626 10.44 4.33 8.31
N VAL A 627 9.22 4.86 8.23
CA VAL A 627 8.06 4.33 8.96
C VAL A 627 7.41 3.16 8.22
N TYR A 628 7.07 3.33 6.94
CA TYR A 628 6.28 2.32 6.23
C TYR A 628 7.12 1.22 5.59
N TYR A 629 8.38 1.47 5.24
CA TYR A 629 9.24 0.46 4.61
C TYR A 629 10.22 -0.14 5.62
N PHE A 630 11.10 0.67 6.23
CA PHE A 630 12.12 0.18 7.16
C PHE A 630 11.51 -0.54 8.37
N GLN A 631 10.61 0.09 9.13
CA GLN A 631 10.03 -0.55 10.33
C GLN A 631 9.20 -1.79 9.99
N MET A 632 8.35 -1.71 8.95
CA MET A 632 7.52 -2.85 8.55
C MET A 632 8.38 -4.02 8.01
N TYR A 633 9.39 -3.75 7.18
CA TYR A 633 10.24 -4.81 6.63
C TYR A 633 11.18 -5.39 7.68
N LEU A 634 11.69 -4.58 8.62
CA LEU A 634 12.46 -5.07 9.75
C LEU A 634 11.62 -6.02 10.61
N ALA A 635 10.38 -5.62 10.92
CA ALA A 635 9.43 -6.48 11.64
C ALA A 635 9.16 -7.78 10.88
N LEU A 636 8.90 -7.69 9.56
CA LEU A 636 8.66 -8.85 8.70
C LEU A 636 9.84 -9.83 8.69
N VAL A 637 11.07 -9.35 8.51
CA VAL A 637 12.26 -10.22 8.45
C VAL A 637 12.48 -10.95 9.77
N ILE A 638 12.32 -10.25 10.89
CA ILE A 638 12.45 -10.83 12.23
C ILE A 638 11.33 -11.84 12.49
N LEU A 639 10.08 -11.46 12.24
CA LEU A 639 8.92 -12.33 12.44
C LEU A 639 8.97 -13.56 11.54
N GLY A 640 9.32 -13.39 10.27
CA GLY A 640 9.44 -14.48 9.29
C GLY A 640 10.51 -15.50 9.67
N PHE A 641 11.70 -15.03 10.08
CA PHE A 641 12.76 -15.91 10.57
C PHE A 641 12.31 -16.68 11.83
N LEU A 642 11.74 -15.98 12.82
CA LEU A 642 11.26 -16.59 14.05
C LEU A 642 10.15 -17.62 13.78
N HIS A 643 9.21 -17.32 12.88
CA HIS A 643 8.11 -18.20 12.54
C HIS A 643 8.53 -19.42 11.74
N GLY A 644 9.52 -19.31 10.85
CA GLY A 644 10.09 -20.46 10.14
C GLY A 644 10.67 -21.51 11.09
N HIS A 645 11.22 -21.10 12.24
CA HIS A 645 11.66 -22.04 13.28
C HIS A 645 10.49 -22.73 14.00
N ILE A 646 9.38 -22.03 14.23
CA ILE A 646 8.16 -22.61 14.86
C ILE A 646 7.53 -23.65 13.95
N GLU A 647 7.43 -23.34 12.66
CA GLU A 647 6.86 -24.24 11.66
C GLU A 647 7.52 -25.61 11.74
N LEU A 648 8.85 -25.60 11.82
CA LEU A 648 9.66 -26.81 11.97
C LEU A 648 9.35 -27.57 13.27
N VAL A 649 9.12 -26.86 14.38
CA VAL A 649 8.69 -27.46 15.66
C VAL A 649 7.30 -28.08 15.52
N TRP A 650 6.34 -27.38 14.92
CA TRP A 650 4.97 -27.88 14.69
C TRP A 650 4.95 -29.10 13.78
N ALA A 651 5.78 -29.10 12.73
CA ALA A 651 5.96 -30.24 11.83
C ALA A 651 6.38 -31.51 12.61
N THR A 652 7.21 -31.36 13.65
CA THR A 652 7.64 -32.50 14.48
C THR A 652 6.55 -33.05 15.42
N ILE A 653 5.57 -32.22 15.80
CA ILE A 653 4.52 -32.61 16.76
C ILE A 653 3.40 -33.37 16.03
N LYS A 654 2.93 -32.86 14.88
CA LYS A 654 1.63 -33.24 14.32
C LYS A 654 1.67 -33.91 12.95
N VAL A 655 2.75 -33.79 12.16
CA VAL A 655 2.80 -34.42 10.83
C VAL A 655 2.92 -35.94 10.97
N HIS A 656 1.77 -36.61 10.85
CA HIS A 656 1.70 -38.05 10.64
C HIS A 656 2.13 -38.32 9.21
N ARG A 657 3.01 -39.31 9.01
CA ARG A 657 3.31 -39.82 7.67
C ARG A 657 2.00 -40.42 7.16
N GLU A 658 1.31 -39.76 6.25
CA GLU A 658 0.33 -40.47 5.41
C GLU A 658 1.14 -41.55 4.68
N ALA A 659 0.87 -42.79 5.09
CA ALA A 659 1.58 -43.95 4.62
C ALA A 659 1.19 -44.19 3.16
N GLY A 660 2.13 -43.95 2.24
CA GLY A 660 2.17 -44.59 0.94
C GLY A 660 1.69 -43.73 -0.23
N SER A 661 2.59 -43.59 -1.21
CA SER A 661 2.29 -43.38 -2.63
C SER A 661 1.78 -42.00 -3.04
N GLN A 662 2.69 -41.11 -3.49
CA GLN A 662 2.58 -40.42 -4.80
C GLN A 662 3.67 -39.37 -5.07
N THR A 663 4.39 -38.83 -4.08
CA THR A 663 5.50 -37.88 -4.35
C THR A 663 6.66 -38.53 -5.11
N ILE A 664 6.77 -39.87 -5.03
CA ILE A 664 7.73 -40.64 -5.82
C ILE A 664 7.31 -40.74 -7.29
N TYR A 665 6.05 -40.54 -7.67
CA TYR A 665 5.63 -40.75 -9.07
C TYR A 665 6.12 -39.66 -10.02
N ILE A 666 6.10 -38.37 -9.67
CA ILE A 666 6.58 -37.32 -10.59
C ILE A 666 8.11 -37.31 -10.69
N LEU A 667 8.83 -37.54 -9.58
CA LEU A 667 10.29 -37.64 -9.59
C LEU A 667 10.81 -38.94 -10.20
N THR A 668 10.06 -40.05 -10.14
CA THR A 668 10.44 -41.30 -10.82
C THR A 668 10.11 -41.28 -12.30
N ILE A 669 9.02 -40.60 -12.71
CA ILE A 669 8.71 -40.37 -14.13
C ILE A 669 9.77 -39.48 -14.78
N LEU A 670 10.28 -38.45 -14.09
CA LEU A 670 11.38 -37.61 -14.60
C LEU A 670 12.76 -38.27 -14.53
N LYS A 671 12.94 -39.33 -13.72
CA LYS A 671 14.19 -40.12 -13.69
C LYS A 671 14.23 -41.25 -14.74
N GLN A 672 13.10 -41.51 -15.40
CA GLN A 672 12.95 -42.54 -16.44
C GLN A 672 12.67 -41.97 -17.85
N GLY A 673 12.75 -40.64 -18.01
CA GLY A 673 12.61 -39.95 -19.30
C GLY A 673 13.96 -39.63 -19.93
#